data_AF-A0A3D1ALA1-F1
#
_entry.id   AF-A0A3D1ALA1-F1
#
_cell.length_a   1.000
_cell.length_b   1.000
_cell.length_c   1.000
_cell.angle_alpha   90.00
_cell.angle_beta   90.00
_cell.angle_gamma   90.00
#
_symmetry.space_group_name_H-M   'P 1'
#
loop_
_entity.id
_entity.type
_entity.pdbx_description
1 polymer ?
#
loop_
_entity_poly.entity_id
_entity_poly.type
_entity_poly.pdbx_seq_one_letter_code
_entity_poly.pdbx_strand_id
1 'polypeptide(L)'
;MTTEPTPPELESDALKANLLETAVDSVTIADPLLPLLDIVSNYRGISKNIEFLLYEVSHPFRNWKMILPRLRSFVLKNIDHYFRHEQGPDAFCLFCGIFLEAVEDARKNEALLTTAMESLLAYLDKQTSLLTSDSLPRYQAALAKCFDQLYELDDEILLFLVQGHHPLGKILIRLHELWLAAPSCTGKSNAARLLQRVLSLNYKYWLSEEDPLAWFSKQCGDLCMGWHSSSLFVAISHQRLHEHLAALSGIDPDSPDALATMLALPNHMDIIRLYKQAPDRLGEENTTNALTMDRFAENRKLLFLFRIMDTAGLALIHEETLREINRGLVQLIRQQTFEEIERFLLTTLALLKSNVKKYPHTSLQCIQVLGSEVFQRGNSRLVETFLFETVRFGFQYANFQGLNDDWQPITNPAHLDNIRVWLSLIMQEPKWCSTLFSALIINLKLSGTCVKDTDLFQRDITQLLNHPIEPIYNLAKQFAKLMPVFFNEIGAEGQLRDVSTELDEMHKRKDQLIHFLRKQSHVESSNRIVDFIEAIFLFWQTLDKSVLEGYLSEEVLREVTTQGSFVDDLHTLMLRVLSLSPIKKIEELLTWDDRRRDTWLAAQQGLRPEEVRRFTLLIEMYRLCHQKYNLGVEEIRHQLHLAANSGFPEMEQLLGDLEICDPFQCLEALLDTLEGLKETILTPETFEAREDIYYKRHIAVDIPSVYGRYREKKFDALGLTFRLENLANVYLEKLPETVNLSFITRATFLRIIKCLRLYLRALKIDGITSRRLETYMSLLTSSF
;
A
#
# COMPACT_ATOMS: atom_id res chain seq x y z
N MET A 1 -39.41 -43.31 -25.25
CA MET A 1 -40.03 -42.13 -24.62
C MET A 1 -39.44 -41.99 -23.24
N THR A 2 -38.55 -41.03 -23.02
CA THR A 2 -38.33 -40.33 -21.74
C THR A 2 -37.41 -39.16 -22.03
N THR A 3 -37.97 -37.98 -21.82
CA THR A 3 -37.44 -36.64 -22.02
C THR A 3 -36.38 -36.29 -20.97
N GLU A 4 -35.30 -35.64 -21.40
CA GLU A 4 -34.28 -35.02 -20.55
C GLU A 4 -34.85 -33.85 -19.72
N PRO A 5 -34.36 -33.61 -18.49
CA PRO A 5 -34.65 -32.40 -17.75
C PRO A 5 -33.61 -31.30 -18.06
N THR A 6 -34.09 -30.15 -18.53
CA THR A 6 -33.34 -28.90 -18.65
C THR A 6 -32.92 -28.35 -17.27
N PRO A 7 -31.71 -27.77 -17.13
CA PRO A 7 -31.26 -27.13 -15.89
C PRO A 7 -31.82 -25.70 -15.73
N PRO A 8 -31.86 -25.15 -14.49
CA PRO A 8 -32.52 -23.88 -14.21
C PRO A 8 -31.65 -22.69 -14.63
N GLU A 9 -32.26 -21.73 -15.32
CA GLU A 9 -31.66 -20.44 -15.67
C GLU A 9 -31.79 -19.46 -14.51
N LEU A 10 -30.66 -18.87 -14.10
CA LEU A 10 -30.49 -17.49 -13.65
C LEU A 10 -28.97 -17.25 -13.46
N GLU A 11 -28.27 -17.06 -14.58
CA GLU A 11 -26.85 -16.64 -14.64
C GLU A 11 -26.82 -15.33 -15.42
N SER A 12 -26.11 -14.32 -14.90
CA SER A 12 -25.88 -13.03 -15.57
C SER A 12 -25.56 -13.22 -17.06
N ASP A 13 -26.32 -12.58 -17.94
CA ASP A 13 -26.13 -12.64 -19.40
C ASP A 13 -24.70 -12.27 -19.82
N ALA A 14 -24.01 -11.43 -19.03
CA ALA A 14 -22.62 -11.05 -19.26
C ALA A 14 -21.61 -12.13 -18.81
N LEU A 15 -21.91 -12.90 -17.76
CA LEU A 15 -21.07 -14.02 -17.30
C LEU A 15 -21.27 -15.24 -18.18
N LYS A 16 -22.53 -15.53 -18.59
CA LYS A 16 -22.85 -16.54 -19.60
C LYS A 16 -22.20 -16.20 -20.94
N ALA A 17 -22.25 -14.95 -21.39
CA ALA A 17 -21.54 -14.53 -22.59
C ALA A 17 -20.02 -14.72 -22.49
N ASN A 18 -19.39 -14.32 -21.38
CA ASN A 18 -17.95 -14.53 -21.17
C ASN A 18 -17.56 -16.02 -21.05
N LEU A 19 -18.35 -16.84 -20.34
CA LEU A 19 -18.10 -18.28 -20.21
C LEU A 19 -18.40 -19.04 -21.51
N LEU A 20 -19.39 -18.62 -22.30
CA LEU A 20 -19.65 -19.17 -23.64
C LEU A 20 -18.61 -18.72 -24.67
N GLU A 21 -18.06 -17.51 -24.56
CA GLU A 21 -16.95 -17.03 -25.41
C GLU A 21 -15.60 -17.66 -25.02
N THR A 22 -15.42 -18.08 -23.76
CA THR A 22 -14.17 -18.70 -23.27
C THR A 22 -14.23 -20.21 -23.07
N ALA A 23 -15.39 -20.85 -23.26
CA ALA A 23 -15.52 -22.30 -23.25
C ALA A 23 -14.87 -22.91 -24.50
N VAL A 24 -13.68 -23.46 -24.32
CA VAL A 24 -12.99 -24.25 -25.36
C VAL A 24 -13.24 -25.73 -25.06
N ASP A 25 -13.74 -26.49 -26.04
CA ASP A 25 -14.19 -27.89 -25.89
C ASP A 25 -13.13 -28.87 -25.35
N SER A 26 -11.84 -28.55 -25.51
CA SER A 26 -10.72 -29.20 -24.81
C SER A 26 -9.42 -28.44 -25.04
N VAL A 27 -8.68 -28.07 -23.98
CA VAL A 27 -7.31 -27.54 -24.11
C VAL A 27 -6.34 -28.70 -23.99
N THR A 28 -5.49 -28.88 -25.00
CA THR A 28 -4.39 -29.85 -24.99
C THR A 28 -3.06 -29.13 -25.13
N ILE A 29 -2.01 -29.67 -24.52
CA ILE A 29 -0.66 -29.13 -24.69
C ILE A 29 -0.29 -29.22 -26.17
N ALA A 30 0.18 -28.10 -26.74
CA ALA A 30 0.54 -28.06 -28.16
C ALA A 30 1.66 -29.09 -28.48
N ASP A 31 1.47 -29.90 -29.53
CA ASP A 31 2.41 -30.96 -29.95
C ASP A 31 3.89 -30.51 -30.02
N PRO A 32 4.23 -29.29 -30.50
CA PRO A 32 5.61 -28.82 -30.55
C PRO A 32 6.28 -28.65 -29.17
N LEU A 33 5.50 -28.57 -28.08
CA LEU A 33 5.99 -28.35 -26.72
C LEU A 33 6.19 -29.66 -25.95
N LEU A 34 5.68 -30.80 -26.44
CA LEU A 34 5.83 -32.11 -25.82
C LEU A 34 7.28 -32.52 -25.51
N PRO A 35 8.29 -32.19 -26.33
CA PRO A 35 9.68 -32.50 -26.00
C PRO A 35 10.16 -31.89 -24.66
N LEU A 36 9.55 -30.79 -24.20
CA LEU A 36 9.88 -30.20 -22.89
C LEU A 36 9.42 -31.08 -21.72
N LEU A 37 8.33 -31.85 -21.88
CA LEU A 37 7.85 -32.80 -20.89
C LEU A 37 8.72 -34.06 -20.84
N ASP A 38 9.08 -34.58 -22.01
CA ASP A 38 9.81 -35.83 -22.15
C ASP A 38 11.17 -35.79 -21.43
N ILE A 39 11.89 -34.66 -21.55
CA ILE A 39 13.22 -34.45 -20.93
C ILE A 39 13.19 -34.63 -19.40
N VAL A 40 12.09 -34.26 -18.75
CA VAL A 40 11.95 -34.28 -17.29
C VAL A 40 10.99 -35.35 -16.77
N SER A 41 10.53 -36.25 -17.64
CA SER A 41 9.60 -37.34 -17.31
C SER A 41 10.02 -38.20 -16.11
N ASN A 42 11.33 -38.40 -15.93
CA ASN A 42 11.90 -39.15 -14.81
C ASN A 42 11.87 -38.38 -13.46
N TYR A 43 11.53 -37.10 -13.46
CA TYR A 43 11.48 -36.22 -12.29
C TYR A 43 10.03 -35.79 -11.98
N ARG A 44 9.28 -36.63 -11.25
CA ARG A 44 7.83 -36.44 -10.99
C ARG A 44 7.43 -35.02 -10.54
N GLY A 45 8.22 -34.38 -9.67
CA GLY A 45 7.93 -33.03 -9.18
C GLY A 45 8.17 -31.93 -10.21
N ILE A 46 9.15 -32.10 -11.11
CA ILE A 46 9.45 -31.14 -12.17
C ILE A 46 8.47 -31.33 -13.33
N SER A 47 8.22 -32.59 -13.72
CA SER A 47 7.29 -32.98 -14.78
C SER A 47 5.88 -32.45 -14.54
N LYS A 48 5.32 -32.63 -13.34
CA LYS A 48 3.98 -32.12 -13.01
C LYS A 48 3.89 -30.58 -13.09
N ASN A 49 4.96 -29.89 -12.70
CA ASN A 49 5.00 -28.43 -12.74
C ASN A 49 5.07 -27.88 -14.17
N ILE A 50 5.88 -28.50 -15.05
CA ILE A 50 5.95 -28.07 -16.45
C ILE A 50 4.70 -28.47 -17.23
N GLU A 51 4.08 -29.62 -16.91
CA GLU A 51 2.81 -30.04 -17.51
C GLU A 51 1.71 -29.01 -17.27
N PHE A 52 1.54 -28.58 -16.01
CA PHE A 52 0.61 -27.51 -15.68
C PHE A 52 0.94 -26.20 -16.39
N LEU A 53 2.22 -25.81 -16.43
CA LEU A 53 2.63 -24.57 -17.12
C LEU A 53 2.38 -24.62 -18.62
N LEU A 54 2.69 -25.72 -19.29
CA LEU A 54 2.49 -25.87 -20.73
C LEU A 54 1.01 -25.96 -21.10
N TYR A 55 0.18 -26.53 -20.21
CA TYR A 55 -1.27 -26.50 -20.35
C TYR A 55 -1.79 -25.05 -20.36
N GLU A 56 -1.38 -24.25 -19.38
CA GLU A 56 -1.75 -22.82 -19.29
C GLU A 56 -1.21 -22.01 -20.48
N VAL A 57 0.02 -22.27 -20.92
CA VAL A 57 0.61 -21.63 -22.11
C VAL A 57 -0.14 -21.98 -23.40
N SER A 58 -0.70 -23.20 -23.49
CA SER A 58 -1.47 -23.65 -24.66
C SER A 58 -2.93 -23.18 -24.64
N HIS A 59 -3.36 -22.47 -23.59
CA HIS A 59 -4.74 -21.99 -23.46
C HIS A 59 -5.01 -20.79 -24.40
N PRO A 60 -6.10 -20.78 -25.20
CA PRO A 60 -6.40 -19.66 -26.12
C PRO A 60 -6.58 -18.30 -25.43
N PHE A 61 -7.06 -18.32 -24.18
CA PHE A 61 -7.24 -17.13 -23.32
C PHE A 61 -6.19 -17.02 -22.21
N ARG A 62 -4.96 -17.49 -22.45
CA ARG A 62 -3.88 -17.54 -21.46
C ARG A 62 -3.61 -16.19 -20.78
N ASN A 63 -3.44 -16.21 -19.46
CA ASN A 63 -3.12 -15.02 -18.68
C ASN A 63 -1.62 -14.93 -18.40
N TRP A 64 -0.89 -14.24 -19.27
CA TRP A 64 0.55 -14.05 -19.15
C TRP A 64 1.00 -13.38 -17.85
N LYS A 65 0.15 -12.57 -17.20
CA LYS A 65 0.46 -11.95 -15.90
C LYS A 65 0.69 -12.99 -14.81
N MET A 66 0.00 -14.13 -14.88
CA MET A 66 0.17 -15.25 -13.95
C MET A 66 1.22 -16.26 -14.44
N ILE A 67 1.31 -16.46 -15.75
CA ILE A 67 2.19 -17.48 -16.35
C ILE A 67 3.66 -17.06 -16.33
N LEU A 68 3.99 -15.82 -16.74
CA LEU A 68 5.39 -15.39 -16.90
C LEU A 68 6.24 -15.51 -15.63
N PRO A 69 5.79 -15.09 -14.42
CA PRO A 69 6.59 -15.24 -13.21
C PRO A 69 6.89 -16.71 -12.88
N ARG A 70 5.90 -17.59 -13.07
CA ARG A 70 6.03 -19.04 -12.82
C ARG A 70 6.95 -19.70 -13.87
N LEU A 71 6.79 -19.34 -15.14
CA LEU A 71 7.64 -19.83 -16.23
C LEU A 71 9.09 -19.40 -16.04
N ARG A 72 9.35 -18.11 -15.77
CA ARG A 72 10.69 -17.60 -15.49
C ARG A 72 11.35 -18.36 -14.34
N SER A 73 10.65 -18.50 -13.22
CA SER A 73 11.16 -19.22 -12.04
C SER A 73 11.44 -20.70 -12.37
N PHE A 74 10.52 -21.36 -13.08
CA PHE A 74 10.69 -22.75 -13.49
C PHE A 74 11.92 -22.94 -14.37
N VAL A 75 12.05 -22.16 -15.44
CA VAL A 75 13.12 -22.32 -16.43
C VAL A 75 14.48 -22.04 -15.80
N LEU A 76 14.62 -20.96 -15.02
CA LEU A 76 15.88 -20.62 -14.35
C LEU A 76 16.30 -21.65 -13.30
N LYS A 77 15.33 -22.24 -12.58
CA LYS A 77 15.60 -23.25 -11.54
C LYS A 77 15.99 -24.61 -12.12
N ASN A 78 15.40 -25.01 -13.24
CA ASN A 78 15.53 -26.37 -13.78
C ASN A 78 16.43 -26.47 -15.03
N ILE A 79 17.04 -25.36 -15.47
CA ILE A 79 17.83 -25.27 -16.71
C ILE A 79 18.91 -26.35 -16.84
N ASP A 80 19.55 -26.76 -15.74
CA ASP A 80 20.61 -27.79 -15.74
C ASP A 80 20.14 -29.15 -16.29
N HIS A 81 18.89 -29.52 -16.03
CA HIS A 81 18.31 -30.77 -16.52
C HIS A 81 18.15 -30.75 -18.04
N TYR A 82 17.67 -29.63 -18.58
CA TYR A 82 17.51 -29.44 -20.02
C TYR A 82 18.86 -29.28 -20.72
N PHE A 83 19.81 -28.54 -20.12
CA PHE A 83 21.10 -28.24 -20.73
C PHE A 83 21.91 -29.51 -21.05
N ARG A 84 21.88 -30.50 -20.15
CA ARG A 84 22.67 -31.74 -20.26
C ARG A 84 22.04 -32.77 -21.20
N HIS A 85 20.70 -32.83 -21.26
CA HIS A 85 19.96 -33.81 -22.06
C HIS A 85 20.22 -33.64 -23.56
N GLU A 86 20.23 -34.70 -24.37
CA GLU A 86 20.56 -34.69 -25.81
C GLU A 86 19.75 -33.67 -26.63
N GLN A 87 18.46 -33.51 -26.32
CA GLN A 87 17.55 -32.51 -26.91
C GLN A 87 17.65 -31.09 -26.33
N GLY A 88 18.66 -30.80 -25.51
CA GLY A 88 18.86 -29.50 -24.87
C GLY A 88 18.83 -28.28 -25.81
N PRO A 89 19.48 -28.31 -26.99
CA PRO A 89 19.40 -27.23 -27.97
C PRO A 89 17.98 -26.97 -28.49
N ASP A 90 17.19 -28.01 -28.69
CA ASP A 90 15.79 -27.90 -29.13
C ASP A 90 14.92 -27.34 -27.99
N ALA A 91 15.11 -27.82 -26.77
CA ALA A 91 14.42 -27.30 -25.59
C ALA A 91 14.71 -25.81 -25.35
N PHE A 92 15.96 -25.38 -25.57
CA PHE A 92 16.33 -23.97 -25.51
C PHE A 92 15.54 -23.14 -26.55
N CYS A 93 15.46 -23.61 -27.80
CA CYS A 93 14.67 -22.94 -28.84
C CYS A 93 13.19 -22.86 -28.46
N LEU A 94 12.62 -23.93 -27.89
CA LEU A 94 11.21 -23.96 -27.48
C LEU A 94 10.93 -22.96 -26.35
N PHE A 95 11.76 -22.90 -25.32
CA PHE A 95 11.59 -21.91 -24.24
C PHE A 95 11.74 -20.48 -24.75
N CYS A 96 12.73 -20.21 -25.62
CA CYS A 96 12.83 -18.91 -26.29
C CYS A 96 11.56 -18.59 -27.10
N GLY A 97 11.00 -19.57 -27.80
CA GLY A 97 9.74 -19.45 -28.52
C GLY A 97 8.58 -19.04 -27.63
N ILE A 98 8.40 -19.69 -26.47
CA ILE A 98 7.33 -19.35 -25.50
C ILE A 98 7.48 -17.91 -25.00
N PHE A 99 8.71 -17.47 -24.67
CA PHE A 99 8.91 -16.08 -24.25
C PHE A 99 8.65 -15.08 -25.38
N LEU A 100 9.06 -15.39 -26.61
CA LEU A 100 8.78 -14.54 -27.77
C LEU A 100 7.28 -14.48 -28.10
N GLU A 101 6.55 -15.57 -27.90
CA GLU A 101 5.09 -15.60 -28.00
C GLU A 101 4.43 -14.73 -26.93
N ALA A 102 4.95 -14.76 -25.70
CA ALA A 102 4.50 -13.85 -24.65
C ALA A 102 4.79 -12.37 -24.97
N VAL A 103 5.92 -12.08 -25.62
CA VAL A 103 6.27 -10.73 -26.10
C VAL A 103 5.26 -10.27 -27.16
N GLU A 104 4.92 -11.14 -28.10
CA GLU A 104 3.96 -10.84 -29.17
C GLU A 104 2.55 -10.58 -28.62
N ASP A 105 2.06 -11.43 -27.73
CA ASP A 105 0.75 -11.28 -27.10
C ASP A 105 0.68 -10.04 -26.17
N ALA A 106 1.81 -9.66 -25.58
CA ALA A 106 1.89 -8.53 -24.65
C ALA A 106 2.07 -7.16 -25.32
N ARG A 107 2.06 -7.06 -26.66
CA ARG A 107 2.27 -5.79 -27.40
C ARG A 107 1.46 -4.60 -26.89
N LYS A 108 0.24 -4.83 -26.42
CA LYS A 108 -0.66 -3.78 -25.91
C LYS A 108 -0.47 -3.45 -24.42
N ASN A 109 0.37 -4.20 -23.71
CA ASN A 109 0.62 -4.06 -22.29
C ASN A 109 2.13 -3.92 -22.02
N GLU A 110 2.60 -2.68 -21.95
CA GLU A 110 4.00 -2.32 -21.79
C GLU A 110 4.69 -2.98 -20.58
N ALA A 111 4.00 -3.06 -19.44
CA ALA A 111 4.55 -3.67 -18.22
C ALA A 111 4.75 -5.18 -18.38
N LEU A 112 3.79 -5.84 -19.02
CA LEU A 112 3.87 -7.27 -19.32
C LEU A 112 4.93 -7.57 -20.38
N LEU A 113 5.03 -6.73 -21.40
CA LEU A 113 6.03 -6.78 -22.46
C LEU A 113 7.45 -6.68 -21.88
N THR A 114 7.67 -5.72 -20.98
CA THR A 114 8.93 -5.56 -20.25
C THR A 114 9.27 -6.83 -19.48
N THR A 115 8.31 -7.38 -18.75
CA THR A 115 8.50 -8.62 -17.95
C THR A 115 8.84 -9.82 -18.82
N ALA A 116 8.22 -9.95 -20.00
CA ALA A 116 8.48 -11.04 -20.94
C ALA A 116 9.90 -10.94 -21.52
N MET A 117 10.30 -9.75 -21.99
CA MET A 117 11.65 -9.49 -22.51
C MET A 117 12.73 -9.71 -21.44
N GLU A 118 12.52 -9.22 -20.22
CA GLU A 118 13.46 -9.47 -19.11
C GLU A 118 13.60 -10.96 -18.78
N SER A 119 12.49 -11.71 -18.84
CA SER A 119 12.50 -13.16 -18.59
C SER A 119 13.28 -13.91 -19.67
N LEU A 120 13.09 -13.55 -20.95
CA LEU A 120 13.85 -14.09 -22.07
C LEU A 120 15.36 -13.81 -21.92
N LEU A 121 15.72 -12.57 -21.61
CA LEU A 121 17.12 -12.17 -21.43
C LEU A 121 17.77 -12.83 -20.22
N ALA A 122 17.05 -12.96 -19.10
CA ALA A 122 17.53 -13.68 -17.92
C ALA A 122 17.78 -15.16 -18.25
N TYR A 123 16.90 -15.78 -19.04
CA TYR A 123 17.09 -17.14 -19.52
C TYR A 123 18.31 -17.26 -20.44
N LEU A 124 18.48 -16.34 -21.37
CA LEU A 124 19.64 -16.30 -22.28
C LEU A 124 20.97 -16.08 -21.53
N ASP A 125 21.02 -15.16 -20.55
CA ASP A 125 22.21 -14.96 -19.69
C ASP A 125 22.52 -16.23 -18.90
N LYS A 126 21.49 -16.89 -18.34
CA LYS A 126 21.69 -18.16 -17.61
C LYS A 126 22.14 -19.28 -18.54
N GLN A 127 21.57 -19.42 -19.74
CA GLN A 127 21.98 -20.43 -20.72
C GLN A 127 23.44 -20.22 -21.14
N THR A 128 23.80 -18.99 -21.52
CA THR A 128 25.19 -18.66 -21.84
C THR A 128 26.12 -18.86 -20.66
N SER A 129 25.61 -18.72 -19.43
CA SER A 129 26.38 -18.99 -18.21
C SER A 129 26.82 -20.45 -18.01
N LEU A 130 26.14 -21.39 -18.67
CA LEU A 130 26.45 -22.82 -18.63
C LEU A 130 27.35 -23.27 -19.78
N LEU A 131 27.46 -22.47 -20.83
CA LEU A 131 28.28 -22.80 -22.00
C LEU A 131 29.78 -22.79 -21.68
N THR A 132 30.46 -23.73 -22.32
CA THR A 132 31.92 -23.94 -22.35
C THR A 132 32.37 -24.08 -23.81
N SER A 133 33.68 -24.05 -24.07
CA SER A 133 34.23 -24.28 -25.41
C SER A 133 33.76 -25.60 -26.04
N ASP A 134 33.56 -26.62 -25.22
CA ASP A 134 33.19 -27.97 -25.66
C ASP A 134 31.69 -28.13 -25.95
N SER A 135 30.85 -27.37 -25.23
CA SER A 135 29.39 -27.41 -25.39
C SER A 135 28.87 -26.40 -26.41
N LEU A 136 29.64 -25.37 -26.75
CA LEU A 136 29.27 -24.35 -27.73
C LEU A 136 28.93 -24.91 -29.13
N PRO A 137 29.70 -25.84 -29.73
CA PRO A 137 29.37 -26.38 -31.06
C PRO A 137 27.98 -27.02 -31.11
N ARG A 138 27.52 -27.57 -29.98
CA ARG A 138 26.22 -28.21 -29.83
C ARG A 138 25.07 -27.20 -29.79
N TYR A 139 25.29 -26.01 -29.23
CA TYR A 139 24.27 -24.97 -29.08
C TYR A 139 24.34 -23.87 -30.15
N GLN A 140 25.38 -23.83 -30.99
CA GLN A 140 25.62 -22.74 -31.93
C GLN A 140 24.42 -22.44 -32.86
N ALA A 141 23.75 -23.48 -33.38
CA ALA A 141 22.61 -23.31 -34.28
C ALA A 141 21.38 -22.77 -33.53
N ALA A 142 21.15 -23.25 -32.31
CA ALA A 142 20.05 -22.81 -31.46
C ALA A 142 20.23 -21.34 -31.02
N LEU A 143 21.45 -20.93 -30.67
CA LEU A 143 21.80 -19.55 -30.38
C LEU A 143 21.63 -18.65 -31.61
N ALA A 144 22.12 -19.07 -32.78
CA ALA A 144 21.95 -18.33 -34.02
C ALA A 144 20.47 -18.08 -34.36
N LYS A 145 19.63 -19.12 -34.22
CA LYS A 145 18.18 -19.02 -34.40
C LYS A 145 17.55 -18.01 -33.43
N CYS A 146 17.92 -18.07 -32.14
CA CYS A 146 17.43 -17.12 -31.15
C CYS A 146 17.83 -15.67 -31.49
N PHE A 147 19.07 -15.45 -31.95
CA PHE A 147 19.52 -14.12 -32.38
C PHE A 147 18.82 -13.62 -33.64
N ASP A 148 18.54 -14.50 -34.61
CA ASP A 148 17.77 -14.13 -35.80
C ASP A 148 16.32 -13.77 -35.43
N GLN A 149 15.68 -14.54 -34.53
CA GLN A 149 14.34 -14.23 -34.05
C GLN A 149 14.29 -12.89 -33.29
N LEU A 150 15.29 -12.60 -32.45
CA LEU A 150 15.42 -11.29 -31.81
C LEU A 150 15.70 -10.18 -32.82
N TYR A 151 16.48 -10.48 -33.85
CA TYR A 151 16.77 -9.54 -34.92
C TYR A 151 15.52 -9.23 -35.74
N GLU A 152 14.56 -10.13 -35.88
CA GLU A 152 13.33 -9.92 -36.66
C GLU A 152 12.26 -9.09 -35.93
N LEU A 153 12.41 -8.84 -34.62
CA LEU A 153 11.46 -8.03 -33.86
C LEU A 153 11.33 -6.60 -34.39
N ASP A 154 10.16 -6.01 -34.18
CA ASP A 154 9.91 -4.60 -34.49
C ASP A 154 10.77 -3.68 -33.62
N ASP A 155 11.15 -2.50 -34.14
CA ASP A 155 12.04 -1.56 -33.45
C ASP A 155 11.49 -1.12 -32.08
N GLU A 156 10.18 -0.96 -31.95
CA GLU A 156 9.50 -0.60 -30.69
C GLU A 156 9.69 -1.67 -29.60
N ILE A 157 9.59 -2.95 -29.98
CA ILE A 157 9.77 -4.09 -29.07
C ILE A 157 11.26 -4.29 -28.77
N LEU A 158 12.11 -4.13 -29.79
CA LEU A 158 13.55 -4.27 -29.66
C LEU A 158 14.14 -3.20 -28.72
N LEU A 159 13.48 -2.06 -28.53
CA LEU A 159 13.91 -1.04 -27.55
C LEU A 159 13.87 -1.55 -26.10
N PHE A 160 12.97 -2.49 -25.75
CA PHE A 160 12.96 -3.14 -24.43
C PHE A 160 14.20 -4.01 -24.20
N LEU A 161 14.78 -4.55 -25.28
CA LEU A 161 16.07 -5.26 -25.22
C LEU A 161 17.23 -4.27 -24.95
N VAL A 162 17.15 -3.06 -25.53
CA VAL A 162 18.16 -1.99 -25.36
C VAL A 162 18.15 -1.45 -23.93
N GLN A 163 16.96 -1.17 -23.40
CA GLN A 163 16.74 -0.47 -22.13
C GLN A 163 16.61 -1.41 -20.91
N GLY A 164 16.65 -2.72 -21.12
CA GLY A 164 16.44 -3.73 -20.08
C GLY A 164 17.60 -3.89 -19.10
N HIS A 165 17.30 -4.44 -17.91
CA HIS A 165 18.25 -4.70 -16.82
C HIS A 165 19.33 -5.76 -17.14
N HIS A 166 19.08 -6.64 -18.11
CA HIS A 166 19.99 -7.71 -18.51
C HIS A 166 20.70 -7.33 -19.83
N PRO A 167 21.90 -6.72 -19.77
CA PRO A 167 22.53 -6.16 -20.96
C PRO A 167 22.98 -7.25 -21.92
N LEU A 168 22.44 -7.24 -23.15
CA LEU A 168 22.87 -8.12 -24.25
C LEU A 168 24.40 -8.09 -24.45
N GLY A 169 25.03 -6.93 -24.25
CA GLY A 169 26.49 -6.79 -24.34
C GLY A 169 27.26 -7.77 -23.45
N LYS A 170 26.79 -8.03 -22.22
CA LYS A 170 27.44 -8.99 -21.30
C LYS A 170 27.36 -10.42 -21.84
N ILE A 171 26.21 -10.81 -22.36
CA ILE A 171 25.96 -12.12 -22.98
C ILE A 171 26.90 -12.29 -24.18
N LEU A 172 26.97 -11.28 -25.04
CA LEU A 172 27.80 -11.31 -26.25
C LEU A 172 29.30 -11.25 -25.96
N ILE A 173 29.77 -10.55 -24.93
CA ILE A 173 31.18 -10.58 -24.49
C ILE A 173 31.58 -12.01 -24.12
N ARG A 174 30.76 -12.69 -23.31
CA ARG A 174 31.04 -14.08 -22.91
C ARG A 174 31.04 -15.02 -24.11
N LEU A 175 30.07 -14.89 -25.01
CA LEU A 175 30.03 -15.71 -26.23
C LEU A 175 31.23 -15.42 -27.14
N HIS A 176 31.68 -14.17 -27.22
CA HIS A 176 32.88 -13.79 -27.95
C HIS A 176 34.13 -14.49 -27.40
N GLU A 177 34.32 -14.51 -26.08
CA GLU A 177 35.42 -15.24 -25.44
C GLU A 177 35.38 -16.74 -25.76
N LEU A 178 34.20 -17.37 -25.69
CA LEU A 178 34.02 -18.78 -26.03
C LEU A 178 34.30 -19.07 -27.49
N TRP A 179 33.89 -18.18 -28.39
CA TRP A 179 34.14 -18.27 -29.82
C TRP A 179 35.61 -18.02 -30.21
N LEU A 180 36.39 -17.30 -29.38
CA LEU A 180 37.84 -17.20 -29.54
C LEU A 180 38.52 -18.52 -29.14
N ALA A 181 38.02 -19.19 -28.09
CA ALA A 181 38.49 -20.50 -27.65
C ALA A 181 38.09 -21.65 -28.59
N ALA A 182 36.98 -21.50 -29.34
CA ALA A 182 36.46 -22.49 -30.29
C ALA A 182 36.26 -21.89 -31.70
N PRO A 183 37.34 -21.64 -32.47
CA PRO A 183 37.29 -20.88 -33.73
C PRO A 183 36.52 -21.57 -34.87
N SER A 184 36.26 -22.87 -34.76
CA SER A 184 35.45 -23.64 -35.72
C SER A 184 33.93 -23.41 -35.57
N CYS A 185 33.49 -22.75 -34.50
CA CYS A 185 32.08 -22.49 -34.25
C CYS A 185 31.54 -21.33 -35.11
N THR A 186 30.29 -21.46 -35.53
CA THR A 186 29.54 -20.47 -36.31
C THR A 186 28.58 -19.66 -35.42
N GLY A 187 27.94 -18.63 -35.97
CA GLY A 187 26.95 -17.80 -35.24
C GLY A 187 27.45 -16.41 -34.81
N LYS A 188 28.75 -16.11 -34.99
CA LYS A 188 29.32 -14.76 -34.75
C LYS A 188 28.60 -13.68 -35.56
N SER A 189 28.33 -13.94 -36.84
CA SER A 189 27.66 -12.99 -37.74
C SER A 189 26.22 -12.68 -37.33
N ASN A 190 25.45 -13.67 -36.83
CA ASN A 190 24.09 -13.44 -36.34
C ASN A 190 24.10 -12.53 -35.11
N ALA A 191 25.00 -12.80 -34.17
CA ALA A 191 25.20 -11.95 -33.00
C ALA A 191 25.67 -10.53 -33.37
N ALA A 192 26.58 -10.40 -34.34
CA ALA A 192 27.05 -9.11 -34.85
C ALA A 192 25.93 -8.31 -35.52
N ARG A 193 25.08 -8.94 -36.35
CA ARG A 193 23.91 -8.30 -36.97
C ARG A 193 22.90 -7.80 -35.93
N LEU A 194 22.60 -8.62 -34.92
CA LEU A 194 21.74 -8.22 -33.81
C LEU A 194 22.33 -7.04 -33.03
N LEU A 195 23.61 -7.11 -32.66
CA LEU A 195 24.28 -6.04 -31.92
C LEU A 195 24.33 -4.73 -32.73
N GLN A 196 24.59 -4.80 -34.03
CA GLN A 196 24.59 -3.63 -34.89
C GLN A 196 23.22 -2.95 -34.91
N ARG A 197 22.14 -3.72 -35.05
CA ARG A 197 20.76 -3.18 -35.01
C ARG A 197 20.46 -2.55 -33.64
N VAL A 198 20.81 -3.24 -32.56
CA VAL A 198 20.63 -2.78 -31.17
C VAL A 198 21.38 -1.48 -30.89
N LEU A 199 22.65 -1.37 -31.26
CA LEU A 199 23.45 -0.16 -31.08
C LEU A 199 22.93 1.00 -31.95
N SER A 200 22.52 0.72 -33.19
CA SER A 200 21.93 1.72 -34.08
C SER A 200 20.65 2.31 -33.48
N LEU A 201 19.75 1.45 -32.96
CA LEU A 201 18.54 1.89 -32.28
C LEU A 201 18.84 2.67 -31.01
N ASN A 202 19.79 2.22 -30.19
CA ASN A 202 20.21 2.95 -29.00
C ASN A 202 20.69 4.37 -29.33
N TYR A 203 21.57 4.54 -30.32
CA TYR A 203 22.07 5.87 -30.68
C TYR A 203 20.98 6.75 -31.32
N LYS A 204 20.12 6.18 -32.16
CA LYS A 204 18.96 6.93 -32.71
C LYS A 204 18.00 7.38 -31.61
N TYR A 205 17.75 6.52 -30.62
CA TYR A 205 16.95 6.87 -29.45
C TYR A 205 17.55 8.07 -28.71
N TRP A 206 18.84 8.02 -28.34
CA TRP A 206 19.49 9.14 -27.66
C TRP A 206 19.59 10.42 -28.49
N LEU A 207 19.73 10.31 -29.82
CA LEU A 207 19.69 11.45 -30.74
C LEU A 207 18.30 12.09 -30.89
N SER A 208 17.24 11.35 -30.53
CA SER A 208 15.86 11.88 -30.50
C SER A 208 15.55 12.67 -29.23
N GLU A 209 16.31 12.44 -28.16
CA GLU A 209 16.27 13.24 -26.94
C GLU A 209 16.97 14.60 -27.16
N GLU A 210 16.83 15.51 -26.20
CA GLU A 210 17.51 16.82 -26.28
C GLU A 210 18.99 16.69 -25.92
N ASP A 211 19.87 17.33 -26.70
CA ASP A 211 21.33 17.29 -26.47
C ASP A 211 21.68 17.83 -25.08
N PRO A 212 22.26 17.00 -24.18
CA PRO A 212 22.58 17.40 -22.81
C PRO A 212 23.47 18.63 -22.73
N LEU A 213 24.43 18.76 -23.64
CA LEU A 213 25.36 19.88 -23.64
C LEU A 213 24.65 21.19 -24.04
N ALA A 214 23.93 21.16 -25.16
CA ALA A 214 23.21 22.33 -25.66
C ALA A 214 22.09 22.77 -24.70
N TRP A 215 21.35 21.80 -24.14
CA TRP A 215 20.32 22.07 -23.14
C TRP A 215 20.91 22.69 -21.88
N PHE A 216 21.96 22.09 -21.32
CA PHE A 216 22.57 22.58 -20.08
C PHE A 216 23.14 23.98 -20.26
N SER A 217 23.85 24.26 -21.37
CA SER A 217 24.36 25.61 -21.65
C SER A 217 23.24 26.65 -21.78
N LYS A 218 22.09 26.29 -22.36
CA LYS A 218 20.93 27.19 -22.49
C LYS A 218 20.26 27.48 -21.15
N GLN A 219 20.12 26.47 -20.29
CA GLN A 219 19.41 26.60 -19.00
C GLN A 219 20.29 27.15 -17.88
N CYS A 220 21.61 26.98 -17.96
CA CYS A 220 22.51 27.39 -16.89
C CYS A 220 22.61 28.92 -16.74
N GLY A 221 22.47 29.71 -17.81
CA GLY A 221 22.41 31.18 -17.73
C GLY A 221 23.48 31.80 -16.80
N ASP A 222 23.05 32.60 -15.83
CA ASP A 222 23.89 33.26 -14.81
C ASP A 222 24.48 32.29 -13.75
N LEU A 223 23.98 31.04 -13.65
CA LEU A 223 24.53 30.01 -12.72
C LEU A 223 25.90 29.50 -13.17
N CYS A 224 26.27 29.76 -14.43
CA CYS A 224 27.51 29.31 -15.07
C CYS A 224 28.58 30.40 -15.20
N MET A 225 28.48 31.55 -14.49
CA MET A 225 29.42 32.69 -14.58
C MET A 225 30.91 32.29 -14.53
N GLY A 226 31.50 31.99 -15.70
CA GLY A 226 32.89 31.53 -15.87
C GLY A 226 33.13 30.02 -15.83
N TRP A 227 32.14 29.17 -15.53
CA TRP A 227 32.31 27.72 -15.40
C TRP A 227 32.27 27.01 -16.76
N HIS A 228 33.38 26.38 -17.17
CA HIS A 228 33.53 25.69 -18.46
C HIS A 228 33.28 24.19 -18.30
N SER A 229 32.03 23.76 -18.45
CA SER A 229 31.62 22.34 -18.32
C SER A 229 31.61 21.56 -19.63
N SER A 230 32.07 22.17 -20.73
CA SER A 230 31.95 21.61 -22.08
C SER A 230 32.54 20.21 -22.17
N SER A 231 33.62 19.92 -21.43
CA SER A 231 34.29 18.60 -21.39
C SER A 231 33.48 17.50 -20.69
N LEU A 232 32.58 17.83 -19.77
CA LEU A 232 31.81 16.86 -18.98
C LEU A 232 30.73 16.15 -19.81
N PHE A 233 30.11 16.88 -20.73
CA PHE A 233 28.99 16.37 -21.53
C PHE A 233 29.41 15.87 -22.92
N VAL A 234 30.68 16.06 -23.34
CA VAL A 234 31.15 15.63 -24.69
C VAL A 234 30.85 14.16 -24.95
N ALA A 235 31.08 13.30 -23.95
CA ALA A 235 30.92 11.86 -24.08
C ALA A 235 29.47 11.42 -24.38
N ILE A 236 28.48 12.24 -24.02
CA ILE A 236 27.04 12.00 -24.25
C ILE A 236 26.40 13.03 -25.20
N SER A 237 27.21 13.87 -25.84
CA SER A 237 26.74 14.89 -26.78
C SER A 237 26.25 14.26 -28.09
N HIS A 238 25.34 14.95 -28.79
CA HIS A 238 24.85 14.50 -30.10
C HIS A 238 25.98 14.35 -31.13
N GLN A 239 26.98 15.22 -31.08
CA GLN A 239 28.16 15.10 -31.94
C GLN A 239 28.85 13.74 -31.75
N ARG A 240 29.09 13.34 -30.50
CA ARG A 240 29.75 12.07 -30.19
C ARG A 240 28.90 10.86 -30.54
N LEU A 241 27.59 10.94 -30.34
CA LEU A 241 26.65 9.88 -30.74
C LEU A 241 26.59 9.72 -32.26
N HIS A 242 26.63 10.82 -33.03
CA HIS A 242 26.75 10.77 -34.49
C HIS A 242 28.07 10.12 -34.95
N GLU A 243 29.20 10.41 -34.29
CA GLU A 243 30.48 9.75 -34.56
C GLU A 243 30.40 8.24 -34.32
N HIS A 244 29.79 7.80 -33.21
CA HIS A 244 29.58 6.38 -32.91
C HIS A 244 28.65 5.70 -33.92
N LEU A 245 27.57 6.37 -34.33
CA LEU A 245 26.66 5.85 -35.35
C LEU A 245 27.33 5.73 -36.72
N ALA A 246 28.15 6.72 -37.10
CA ALA A 246 28.94 6.68 -38.34
C ALA A 246 29.96 5.54 -38.32
N ALA A 247 30.70 5.39 -37.21
CA ALA A 247 31.64 4.28 -37.02
C ALA A 247 30.93 2.92 -37.12
N LEU A 248 29.77 2.76 -36.48
CA LEU A 248 28.96 1.54 -36.51
C LEU A 248 28.48 1.19 -37.92
N SER A 249 28.07 2.19 -38.71
CA SER A 249 27.59 2.00 -40.09
C SER A 249 28.68 1.54 -41.06
N GLY A 250 29.96 1.79 -40.73
CA GLY A 250 31.11 1.36 -41.53
C GLY A 250 31.59 -0.07 -41.23
N ILE A 251 31.03 -0.76 -40.24
CA ILE A 251 31.43 -2.12 -39.86
C ILE A 251 30.56 -3.13 -40.62
N ASP A 252 31.20 -4.01 -41.38
CA ASP A 252 30.55 -5.17 -42.00
C ASP A 252 30.33 -6.27 -40.93
N PRO A 253 29.07 -6.67 -40.61
CA PRO A 253 28.77 -7.70 -39.62
C PRO A 253 29.37 -9.08 -39.90
N ASP A 254 29.70 -9.37 -41.16
CA ASP A 254 30.31 -10.64 -41.56
C ASP A 254 31.83 -10.66 -41.42
N SER A 255 32.45 -9.52 -41.09
CA SER A 255 33.88 -9.46 -40.85
C SER A 255 34.28 -10.17 -39.55
N PRO A 256 35.45 -10.85 -39.51
CA PRO A 256 35.86 -11.65 -38.33
C PRO A 256 35.95 -10.86 -37.03
N ASP A 257 36.35 -9.59 -37.12
CA ASP A 257 36.55 -8.68 -35.99
C ASP A 257 35.33 -7.75 -35.74
N ALA A 258 34.24 -7.91 -36.50
CA ALA A 258 33.04 -7.08 -36.41
C ALA A 258 32.50 -7.01 -34.97
N LEU A 259 32.26 -8.18 -34.38
CA LEU A 259 31.67 -8.30 -33.05
C LEU A 259 32.55 -7.66 -31.97
N ALA A 260 33.87 -7.87 -32.02
CA ALA A 260 34.80 -7.27 -31.08
C ALA A 260 34.80 -5.73 -31.17
N THR A 261 34.80 -5.21 -32.40
CA THR A 261 34.80 -3.76 -32.65
C THR A 261 33.49 -3.11 -32.21
N MET A 262 32.35 -3.77 -32.45
CA MET A 262 31.04 -3.30 -31.99
C MET A 262 30.88 -3.36 -30.47
N LEU A 263 31.40 -4.40 -29.80
CA LEU A 263 31.37 -4.52 -28.33
C LEU A 263 32.19 -3.43 -27.61
N ALA A 264 33.16 -2.81 -28.29
CA ALA A 264 33.94 -1.69 -27.75
C ALA A 264 33.18 -0.35 -27.81
N LEU A 265 32.10 -0.25 -28.58
CA LEU A 265 31.27 0.95 -28.65
C LEU A 265 30.34 1.04 -27.42
N PRO A 266 30.03 2.26 -26.93
CA PRO A 266 29.23 2.42 -25.71
C PRO A 266 27.80 1.91 -25.93
N ASN A 267 27.37 0.99 -25.07
CA ASN A 267 25.99 0.50 -25.08
C ASN A 267 25.07 1.42 -24.24
N HIS A 268 23.79 1.06 -24.15
CA HIS A 268 22.80 1.82 -23.38
C HIS A 268 23.19 2.02 -21.91
N MET A 269 23.67 0.97 -21.23
CA MET A 269 24.10 1.04 -19.84
C MET A 269 25.35 1.90 -19.65
N ASP A 270 26.26 1.93 -20.63
CA ASP A 270 27.42 2.82 -20.59
C ASP A 270 27.01 4.29 -20.70
N ILE A 271 26.02 4.61 -21.55
CA ILE A 271 25.45 5.95 -21.65
C ILE A 271 24.74 6.34 -20.34
N ILE A 272 23.90 5.46 -19.77
CA ILE A 272 23.26 5.70 -18.46
C ILE A 272 24.31 6.00 -17.38
N ARG A 273 25.42 5.23 -17.35
CA ARG A 273 26.52 5.46 -16.40
C ARG A 273 27.17 6.83 -16.59
N LEU A 274 27.33 7.30 -17.83
CA LEU A 274 27.86 8.64 -18.10
C LEU A 274 26.90 9.74 -17.63
N TYR A 275 25.59 9.60 -17.87
CA TYR A 275 24.58 10.50 -17.31
C TYR A 275 24.61 10.50 -15.77
N LYS A 276 24.74 9.33 -15.15
CA LYS A 276 24.83 9.18 -13.70
C LYS A 276 26.06 9.89 -13.11
N GLN A 277 27.21 9.86 -13.78
CA GLN A 277 28.44 10.48 -13.29
C GLN A 277 28.49 12.00 -13.47
N ALA A 278 27.68 12.55 -14.38
CA ALA A 278 27.70 13.99 -14.66
C ALA A 278 27.30 14.86 -13.45
N PRO A 279 26.22 14.56 -12.68
CA PRO A 279 25.88 15.27 -11.44
C PRO A 279 27.02 15.36 -10.42
N ASP A 280 27.75 14.25 -10.20
CA ASP A 280 28.83 14.23 -9.20
C ASP A 280 29.94 15.20 -9.60
N ARG A 281 30.32 15.21 -10.88
CA ARG A 281 31.33 16.14 -11.42
C ARG A 281 30.85 17.59 -11.51
N LEU A 282 29.54 17.81 -11.61
CA LEU A 282 28.93 19.14 -11.51
C LEU A 282 29.00 19.69 -10.08
N GLY A 283 28.94 18.81 -9.09
CA GLY A 283 29.03 19.12 -7.66
C GLY A 283 30.46 19.12 -7.10
N GLU A 284 31.45 18.64 -7.84
CA GLU A 284 32.86 18.74 -7.44
C GLU A 284 33.28 20.22 -7.33
N GLU A 285 33.65 20.63 -6.11
CA GLU A 285 34.13 21.98 -5.82
C GLU A 285 35.42 22.26 -6.60
N ASN A 286 35.34 23.05 -7.67
CA ASN A 286 36.53 23.60 -8.30
C ASN A 286 37.19 24.58 -7.33
N THR A 287 38.18 24.11 -6.58
CA THR A 287 39.13 24.92 -5.80
C THR A 287 40.11 25.64 -6.75
N THR A 288 39.60 26.32 -7.76
CA THR A 288 40.43 27.13 -8.66
C THR A 288 40.29 28.59 -8.28
N ASN A 289 41.28 29.04 -7.50
CA ASN A 289 41.71 30.42 -7.24
C ASN A 289 40.65 31.40 -6.70
N ALA A 290 40.88 31.78 -5.43
CA ALA A 290 40.23 32.83 -4.63
C ALA A 290 38.95 32.41 -3.87
N LEU A 291 39.13 31.96 -2.62
CA LEU A 291 38.35 32.25 -1.39
C LEU A 291 36.82 32.51 -1.50
N THR A 292 36.13 31.90 -2.46
CA THR A 292 34.68 31.93 -2.59
C THR A 292 34.22 30.51 -2.89
N MET A 293 33.54 29.88 -1.93
CA MET A 293 32.81 28.63 -2.16
C MET A 293 31.86 28.88 -3.34
N ASP A 294 31.87 27.98 -4.33
CA ASP A 294 30.95 28.06 -5.46
C ASP A 294 29.52 27.75 -4.98
N ARG A 295 28.84 28.80 -4.52
CA ARG A 295 27.46 28.76 -4.01
C ARG A 295 26.47 28.20 -5.06
N PHE A 296 26.86 28.10 -6.33
CA PHE A 296 26.01 27.63 -7.41
C PHE A 296 26.31 26.21 -7.89
N ALA A 297 27.34 25.53 -7.37
CA ALA A 297 27.66 24.14 -7.73
C ALA A 297 26.48 23.19 -7.48
N GLU A 298 25.88 23.25 -6.30
CA GLU A 298 24.69 22.46 -5.97
C GLU A 298 23.47 22.83 -6.83
N ASN A 299 23.31 24.10 -7.21
CA ASN A 299 22.25 24.50 -8.14
C ASN A 299 22.43 23.86 -9.53
N ARG A 300 23.67 23.80 -10.04
CA ARG A 300 23.99 23.18 -11.32
C ARG A 300 23.81 21.66 -11.27
N LYS A 301 24.22 21.02 -10.16
CA LYS A 301 23.97 19.59 -9.90
C LYS A 301 22.47 19.29 -9.94
N LEU A 302 21.66 20.04 -9.19
CA LEU A 302 20.20 19.84 -9.15
C LEU A 302 19.53 20.07 -10.50
N LEU A 303 19.94 21.10 -11.25
CA LEU A 303 19.41 21.36 -12.59
C LEU A 303 19.58 20.15 -13.51
N PHE A 304 20.76 19.52 -13.49
CA PHE A 304 21.02 18.34 -14.31
C PHE A 304 20.33 17.07 -13.77
N LEU A 305 20.21 16.91 -12.45
CA LEU A 305 19.43 15.82 -11.86
C LEU A 305 17.95 15.90 -12.25
N PHE A 306 17.37 17.10 -12.34
CA PHE A 306 16.01 17.27 -12.87
C PHE A 306 15.90 16.85 -14.33
N ARG A 307 16.91 17.17 -15.17
CA ARG A 307 16.96 16.67 -16.55
C ARG A 307 16.99 15.15 -16.62
N ILE A 308 17.73 14.49 -15.71
CA ILE A 308 17.77 13.03 -15.64
C ILE A 308 16.36 12.48 -15.36
N MET A 309 15.62 13.08 -14.43
CA MET A 309 14.24 12.69 -14.12
C MET A 309 13.26 12.89 -15.29
N ASP A 310 13.47 13.94 -16.10
CA ASP A 310 12.63 14.25 -17.26
C ASP A 310 12.92 13.36 -18.48
N THR A 311 14.03 12.62 -18.48
CA THR A 311 14.45 11.77 -19.61
C THR A 311 13.99 10.32 -19.41
N ALA A 312 13.13 9.81 -20.29
CA ALA A 312 12.50 8.50 -20.15
C ALA A 312 13.52 7.33 -20.14
N GLY A 313 14.54 7.39 -21.01
CA GLY A 313 15.59 6.37 -21.13
C GLY A 313 16.54 6.28 -19.92
N LEU A 314 16.36 7.13 -18.90
CA LEU A 314 17.11 7.08 -17.64
C LEU A 314 16.29 6.50 -16.48
N ALA A 315 15.14 5.86 -16.76
CA ALA A 315 14.25 5.29 -15.75
C ALA A 315 14.97 4.38 -14.72
N LEU A 316 15.99 3.65 -15.15
CA LEU A 316 16.81 2.77 -14.30
C LEU A 316 17.54 3.51 -13.16
N ILE A 317 17.82 4.80 -13.33
CA ILE A 317 18.50 5.63 -12.32
C ILE A 317 17.59 6.68 -11.69
N HIS A 318 16.31 6.76 -12.08
CA HIS A 318 15.37 7.78 -11.56
C HIS A 318 15.22 7.71 -10.04
N GLU A 319 15.09 6.52 -9.46
CA GLU A 319 14.94 6.39 -8.01
C GLU A 319 16.18 6.87 -7.24
N GLU A 320 17.38 6.51 -7.72
CA GLU A 320 18.64 6.99 -7.14
C GLU A 320 18.82 8.51 -7.32
N THR A 321 18.49 9.01 -8.52
CA THR A 321 18.51 10.44 -8.85
C THR A 321 17.58 11.23 -7.93
N LEU A 322 16.39 10.70 -7.61
CA LEU A 322 15.46 11.32 -6.68
C LEU A 322 16.04 11.46 -5.26
N ARG A 323 16.78 10.44 -4.80
CA ARG A 323 17.49 10.50 -3.50
C ARG A 323 18.60 11.55 -3.52
N GLU A 324 19.33 11.67 -4.62
CA GLU A 324 20.37 12.71 -4.80
C GLU A 324 19.79 14.12 -4.86
N ILE A 325 18.66 14.31 -5.55
CA ILE A 325 17.91 15.57 -5.56
C ILE A 325 17.57 16.00 -4.14
N ASN A 326 17.04 15.07 -3.34
CA ASN A 326 16.68 15.35 -1.96
C ASN A 326 17.89 15.77 -1.12
N ARG A 327 19.04 15.08 -1.27
CA ARG A 327 20.29 15.44 -0.58
C ARG A 327 20.79 16.84 -0.96
N GLY A 328 20.81 17.17 -2.25
CA GLY A 328 21.24 18.49 -2.71
C GLY A 328 20.32 19.61 -2.20
N LEU A 329 19.00 19.38 -2.18
CA LEU A 329 18.04 20.37 -1.68
C LEU A 329 18.14 20.60 -0.18
N VAL A 330 18.39 19.56 0.62
CA VAL A 330 18.67 19.72 2.06
C VAL A 330 19.87 20.64 2.27
N GLN A 331 20.94 20.48 1.49
CA GLN A 331 22.11 21.35 1.55
C GLN A 331 21.76 22.79 1.14
N LEU A 332 21.00 22.98 0.06
CA LEU A 332 20.56 24.31 -0.37
C LEU A 332 19.68 25.00 0.67
N ILE A 333 18.72 24.28 1.24
CA ILE A 333 17.85 24.81 2.30
C ILE A 333 18.69 25.30 3.47
N ARG A 334 19.82 24.66 3.80
CA ARG A 334 20.74 25.07 4.88
C ARG A 334 21.67 26.23 4.53
N GLN A 335 21.98 26.47 3.25
CA GLN A 335 23.02 27.41 2.84
C GLN A 335 22.50 28.69 2.15
N GLN A 336 21.36 28.65 1.45
CA GLN A 336 20.87 29.76 0.61
C GLN A 336 19.92 30.74 1.32
N THR A 337 19.69 31.89 0.68
CA THR A 337 18.75 32.93 1.11
C THR A 337 17.29 32.55 0.81
N PHE A 338 16.35 33.07 1.59
CA PHE A 338 14.93 32.66 1.57
C PHE A 338 14.24 32.80 0.20
N GLU A 339 14.50 33.89 -0.54
CA GLU A 339 13.86 34.16 -1.84
C GLU A 339 14.28 33.17 -2.93
N GLU A 340 15.51 32.65 -2.87
CA GLU A 340 16.02 31.67 -3.83
C GLU A 340 15.41 30.28 -3.55
N ILE A 341 15.27 29.91 -2.27
CA ILE A 341 14.77 28.60 -1.83
C ILE A 341 13.31 28.37 -2.25
N GLU A 342 12.44 29.40 -2.21
CA GLU A 342 11.00 29.24 -2.49
C GLU A 342 10.75 28.66 -3.91
N ARG A 343 11.48 29.14 -4.92
CA ARG A 343 11.35 28.66 -6.31
C ARG A 343 11.86 27.21 -6.48
N PHE A 344 12.96 26.86 -5.82
CA PHE A 344 13.51 25.50 -5.86
C PHE A 344 12.61 24.50 -5.14
N LEU A 345 12.04 24.91 -3.99
CA LEU A 345 11.10 24.09 -3.23
C LEU A 345 9.86 23.75 -4.06
N LEU A 346 9.27 24.74 -4.72
CA LEU A 346 8.11 24.55 -5.60
C LEU A 346 8.40 23.60 -6.77
N THR A 347 9.54 23.79 -7.44
CA THR A 347 9.96 22.95 -8.56
C THR A 347 10.15 21.50 -8.13
N THR A 348 10.78 21.30 -6.97
CA THR A 348 11.00 19.97 -6.40
C THR A 348 9.70 19.27 -6.06
N LEU A 349 8.78 19.94 -5.36
CA LEU A 349 7.51 19.33 -4.96
C LEU A 349 6.65 18.96 -6.18
N ALA A 350 6.72 19.75 -7.26
CA ALA A 350 6.09 19.40 -8.53
C ALA A 350 6.70 18.13 -9.15
N LEU A 351 8.03 17.98 -9.13
CA LEU A 351 8.71 16.79 -9.63
C LEU A 351 8.45 15.55 -8.78
N LEU A 352 8.50 15.69 -7.46
CA LEU A 352 8.10 14.62 -6.53
C LEU A 352 6.66 14.17 -6.81
N LYS A 353 5.74 15.12 -7.02
CA LYS A 353 4.34 14.82 -7.33
C LYS A 353 4.18 14.05 -8.64
N SER A 354 4.96 14.37 -9.67
CA SER A 354 4.93 13.63 -10.94
C SER A 354 5.41 12.18 -10.81
N ASN A 355 6.32 11.92 -9.87
CA ASN A 355 7.00 10.65 -9.69
C ASN A 355 6.45 9.77 -8.55
N VAL A 356 5.57 10.31 -7.69
CA VAL A 356 5.03 9.57 -6.52
C VAL A 356 4.31 8.28 -6.91
N LYS A 357 3.68 8.22 -8.08
CA LYS A 357 3.01 6.99 -8.57
C LYS A 357 4.00 5.86 -8.86
N LYS A 358 5.21 6.20 -9.30
CA LYS A 358 6.27 5.22 -9.62
C LYS A 358 7.12 4.90 -8.38
N TYR A 359 7.44 5.91 -7.57
CA TYR A 359 8.33 5.79 -6.41
C TYR A 359 7.71 6.42 -5.15
N PRO A 360 6.65 5.82 -4.58
CA PRO A 360 5.90 6.44 -3.49
C PRO A 360 6.72 6.59 -2.21
N HIS A 361 7.39 5.51 -1.75
CA HIS A 361 8.17 5.54 -0.51
C HIS A 361 9.31 6.57 -0.57
N THR A 362 10.09 6.58 -1.65
CA THR A 362 11.18 7.54 -1.85
C THR A 362 10.66 8.98 -1.87
N SER A 363 9.54 9.23 -2.55
CA SER A 363 8.94 10.57 -2.61
C SER A 363 8.46 11.06 -1.24
N LEU A 364 7.82 10.18 -0.45
CA LEU A 364 7.36 10.49 0.90
C LEU A 364 8.53 10.77 1.86
N GLN A 365 9.58 9.96 1.79
CA GLN A 365 10.79 10.18 2.58
C GLN A 365 11.44 11.53 2.23
N CYS A 366 11.45 11.92 0.95
CA CYS A 366 11.96 13.23 0.54
C CYS A 366 11.15 14.36 1.18
N ILE A 367 9.82 14.29 1.17
CA ILE A 367 8.95 15.27 1.81
C ILE A 367 9.24 15.38 3.31
N GLN A 368 9.40 14.24 3.99
CA GLN A 368 9.71 14.22 5.43
C GLN A 368 11.02 14.95 5.75
N VAL A 369 12.08 14.64 5.00
CA VAL A 369 13.40 15.23 5.20
C VAL A 369 13.40 16.72 4.86
N LEU A 370 12.83 17.12 3.71
CA LEU A 370 12.71 18.52 3.32
C LEU A 370 11.91 19.32 4.35
N GLY A 371 10.78 18.79 4.80
CA GLY A 371 9.95 19.44 5.81
C GLY A 371 10.72 19.68 7.09
N SER A 372 11.45 18.68 7.58
CA SER A 372 12.26 18.81 8.81
C SER A 372 13.27 19.96 8.72
N GLU A 373 13.93 20.13 7.58
CA GLU A 373 14.87 21.24 7.34
C GLU A 373 14.15 22.61 7.22
N VAL A 374 12.98 22.63 6.58
CA VAL A 374 12.15 23.85 6.46
C VAL A 374 11.68 24.32 7.84
N PHE A 375 11.22 23.41 8.71
CA PHE A 375 10.80 23.73 10.08
C PHE A 375 11.96 24.29 10.92
N GLN A 376 13.18 23.73 10.80
CA GLN A 376 14.36 24.21 11.52
C GLN A 376 14.75 25.65 11.16
N ARG A 377 14.40 26.14 9.97
CA ARG A 377 14.64 27.54 9.59
C ARG A 377 13.77 28.55 10.35
N GLY A 378 12.68 28.10 10.99
CA GLY A 378 11.81 28.94 11.82
C GLY A 378 11.07 30.06 11.08
N ASN A 379 11.00 30.01 9.74
CA ASN A 379 10.33 31.01 8.92
C ASN A 379 8.89 30.57 8.62
N SER A 380 7.91 31.27 9.20
CA SER A 380 6.49 30.91 9.08
C SER A 380 5.99 30.91 7.63
N ARG A 381 6.45 31.84 6.79
CA ARG A 381 6.03 31.90 5.37
C ARG A 381 6.53 30.70 4.59
N LEU A 382 7.80 30.33 4.77
CA LEU A 382 8.37 29.17 4.07
C LEU A 382 7.69 27.86 4.52
N VAL A 383 7.44 27.72 5.83
CA VAL A 383 6.69 26.59 6.39
C VAL A 383 5.27 26.54 5.81
N GLU A 384 4.57 27.67 5.74
CA GLU A 384 3.21 27.73 5.19
C GLU A 384 3.17 27.34 3.70
N THR A 385 4.09 27.87 2.89
CA THR A 385 4.24 27.49 1.48
C THR A 385 4.52 25.99 1.35
N PHE A 386 5.44 25.45 2.15
CA PHE A 386 5.76 24.03 2.16
C PHE A 386 4.57 23.14 2.54
N LEU A 387 3.83 23.50 3.59
CA LEU A 387 2.67 22.74 4.05
C LEU A 387 1.55 22.74 3.00
N PHE A 388 1.31 23.87 2.34
CA PHE A 388 0.31 23.97 1.29
C PHE A 388 0.67 23.10 0.09
N GLU A 389 1.94 23.10 -0.32
CA GLU A 389 2.40 22.27 -1.42
C GLU A 389 2.49 20.79 -1.04
N THR A 390 2.72 20.45 0.23
CA THR A 390 2.61 19.07 0.74
C THR A 390 1.17 18.56 0.66
N VAL A 391 0.17 19.41 0.95
CA VAL A 391 -1.25 19.04 0.76
C VAL A 391 -1.55 18.86 -0.74
N ARG A 392 -1.00 19.71 -1.61
CA ARG A 392 -1.18 19.61 -3.07
C ARG A 392 -0.44 18.44 -3.71
N PHE A 393 0.68 18.01 -3.13
CA PHE A 393 1.41 16.81 -3.54
C PHE A 393 0.48 15.60 -3.57
N GLY A 394 -0.44 15.53 -2.59
CA GLY A 394 -1.53 14.58 -2.55
C GLY A 394 -1.33 13.48 -1.52
N PHE A 395 -2.41 12.76 -1.25
CA PHE A 395 -2.45 11.73 -0.22
C PHE A 395 -2.47 10.32 -0.85
N GLN A 396 -1.67 9.40 -0.32
CA GLN A 396 -1.72 7.99 -0.68
C GLN A 396 -2.91 7.31 0.01
N TYR A 397 -4.00 7.11 -0.74
CA TYR A 397 -5.21 6.46 -0.25
C TYR A 397 -5.00 4.96 -0.03
N ALA A 398 -5.75 4.37 0.91
CA ALA A 398 -5.68 2.94 1.22
C ALA A 398 -5.99 2.03 0.02
N ASN A 399 -6.84 2.50 -0.91
CA ASN A 399 -7.22 1.81 -2.15
C ASN A 399 -7.48 0.31 -1.93
N PHE A 400 -8.36 -0.02 -0.99
CA PHE A 400 -8.74 -1.39 -0.73
C PHE A 400 -9.43 -2.00 -1.96
N GLN A 401 -8.87 -3.08 -2.50
CA GLN A 401 -9.36 -3.78 -3.68
C GLN A 401 -9.90 -5.19 -3.37
N GLY A 402 -10.13 -5.50 -2.10
CA GLY A 402 -10.53 -6.84 -1.65
C GLY A 402 -9.36 -7.57 -0.99
N LEU A 403 -9.41 -8.90 -1.03
CA LEU A 403 -8.42 -9.78 -0.39
C LEU A 403 -7.70 -10.60 -1.45
N ASN A 404 -6.42 -10.91 -1.23
CA ASN A 404 -5.66 -11.83 -2.07
C ASN A 404 -5.96 -13.30 -1.71
N ASP A 405 -5.39 -14.24 -2.46
CA ASP A 405 -5.52 -15.69 -2.25
C ASP A 405 -5.07 -16.15 -0.84
N ASP A 406 -4.20 -15.35 -0.20
CA ASP A 406 -3.72 -15.54 1.18
C ASP A 406 -4.59 -14.80 2.22
N TRP A 407 -5.77 -14.30 1.83
CA TRP A 407 -6.76 -13.63 2.67
C TRP A 407 -6.25 -12.32 3.31
N GLN A 408 -5.26 -11.67 2.68
CA GLN A 408 -4.75 -10.38 3.08
C GLN A 408 -5.39 -9.25 2.27
N PRO A 409 -5.66 -8.09 2.88
CA PRO A 409 -6.24 -6.96 2.18
C PRO A 409 -5.26 -6.44 1.11
N ILE A 410 -5.71 -6.36 -0.14
CA ILE A 410 -4.98 -5.73 -1.23
C ILE A 410 -5.15 -4.23 -1.06
N THR A 411 -4.14 -3.59 -0.49
CA THR A 411 -4.12 -2.16 -0.20
C THR A 411 -2.85 -1.50 -0.71
N ASN A 412 -2.88 -0.17 -0.79
CA ASN A 412 -1.71 0.62 -1.13
C ASN A 412 -0.66 0.55 0.00
N PRO A 413 0.53 -0.04 -0.24
CA PRO A 413 1.54 -0.19 0.81
C PRO A 413 2.08 1.16 1.32
N ALA A 414 1.98 2.23 0.51
CA ALA A 414 2.45 3.56 0.89
C ALA A 414 1.43 4.36 1.73
N HIS A 415 0.23 3.84 1.96
CA HIS A 415 -0.82 4.55 2.71
C HIS A 415 -0.39 4.86 4.15
N LEU A 416 0.07 3.84 4.89
CA LEU A 416 0.48 4.00 6.28
C LEU A 416 1.72 4.87 6.41
N ASP A 417 2.70 4.68 5.52
CA ASP A 417 3.90 5.50 5.48
C ASP A 417 3.57 6.98 5.24
N ASN A 418 2.59 7.28 4.39
CA ASN A 418 2.14 8.64 4.17
C ASN A 418 1.52 9.26 5.42
N ILE A 419 0.68 8.50 6.17
CA ILE A 419 0.14 8.96 7.46
C ILE A 419 1.30 9.27 8.42
N ARG A 420 2.28 8.37 8.55
CA ARG A 420 3.45 8.53 9.43
C ARG A 420 4.29 9.73 9.05
N VAL A 421 4.55 9.95 7.75
CA VAL A 421 5.28 11.12 7.26
C VAL A 421 4.54 12.40 7.62
N TRP A 422 3.23 12.49 7.36
CA TRP A 422 2.47 13.70 7.68
C TRP A 422 2.40 13.94 9.20
N LEU A 423 2.22 12.89 10.00
CA LEU A 423 2.31 12.99 11.46
C LEU A 423 3.69 13.48 11.91
N SER A 424 4.77 12.97 11.32
CA SER A 424 6.12 13.40 11.67
C SER A 424 6.38 14.88 11.39
N LEU A 425 5.76 15.44 10.34
CA LEU A 425 5.78 16.86 10.04
C LEU A 425 4.95 17.66 11.05
N ILE A 426 3.74 17.18 11.39
CA ILE A 426 2.87 17.80 12.40
C ILE A 426 3.57 17.87 13.77
N MET A 427 4.29 16.81 14.13
CA MET A 427 5.03 16.70 15.39
C MET A 427 6.25 17.64 15.46
N GLN A 428 6.79 18.13 14.34
CA GLN A 428 7.89 19.11 14.37
C GLN A 428 7.47 20.40 15.07
N GLU A 429 6.32 20.95 14.68
CA GLU A 429 5.81 22.20 15.24
C GLU A 429 4.27 22.25 15.11
N PRO A 430 3.54 21.61 16.05
CA PRO A 430 2.09 21.44 16.03
C PRO A 430 1.29 22.72 15.74
N LYS A 431 1.73 23.86 16.29
CA LYS A 431 1.04 25.16 16.16
C LYS A 431 0.92 25.66 14.71
N TRP A 432 1.81 25.24 13.81
CA TRP A 432 1.78 25.65 12.40
C TRP A 432 1.06 24.67 11.48
N CYS A 433 0.70 23.49 11.99
CA CYS A 433 0.32 22.35 11.15
C CYS A 433 -1.20 22.10 11.09
N SER A 434 -2.04 23.05 11.51
CA SER A 434 -3.50 22.90 11.53
C SER A 434 -4.08 22.56 10.15
N THR A 435 -3.58 23.18 9.09
CA THR A 435 -4.00 22.93 7.70
C THR A 435 -3.63 21.50 7.25
N LEU A 436 -2.39 21.08 7.47
CA LEU A 436 -1.92 19.74 7.11
C LEU A 436 -2.67 18.66 7.89
N PHE A 437 -2.90 18.89 9.19
CA PHE A 437 -3.61 17.93 10.03
C PHE A 437 -5.09 17.83 9.67
N SER A 438 -5.73 18.95 9.33
CA SER A 438 -7.10 18.96 8.81
C SER A 438 -7.19 18.21 7.48
N ALA A 439 -6.23 18.43 6.57
CA ALA A 439 -6.15 17.69 5.31
C ALA A 439 -5.96 16.18 5.53
N LEU A 440 -5.15 15.77 6.52
CA LEU A 440 -5.00 14.36 6.91
C LEU A 440 -6.35 13.78 7.31
N ILE A 441 -7.04 14.42 8.25
CA ILE A 441 -8.34 13.98 8.78
C ILE A 441 -9.38 13.88 7.66
N ILE A 442 -9.45 14.87 6.76
CA ILE A 442 -10.38 14.86 5.62
C ILE A 442 -10.10 13.67 4.70
N ASN A 443 -8.83 13.45 4.32
CA ASN A 443 -8.47 12.32 3.47
C ASN A 443 -8.83 10.98 4.11
N LEU A 444 -8.54 10.81 5.41
CA LEU A 444 -8.88 9.59 6.15
C LEU A 444 -10.38 9.37 6.29
N LYS A 445 -11.18 10.42 6.50
CA LYS A 445 -12.65 10.30 6.51
C LYS A 445 -13.22 9.88 5.16
N LEU A 446 -12.59 10.32 4.06
CA LEU A 446 -13.06 9.99 2.71
C LEU A 446 -12.60 8.60 2.25
N SER A 447 -11.38 8.17 2.60
CA SER A 447 -10.82 6.91 2.11
C SER A 447 -10.86 5.74 3.10
N GLY A 448 -11.15 6.02 4.37
CA GLY A 448 -10.89 5.09 5.47
C GLY A 448 -9.40 4.96 5.79
N THR A 449 -9.10 4.10 6.78
CA THR A 449 -7.77 3.77 7.28
C THR A 449 -7.53 2.26 7.16
N CYS A 450 -6.30 1.86 6.82
CA CYS A 450 -5.88 0.46 6.85
C CYS A 450 -4.59 0.35 7.65
N VAL A 451 -4.66 -0.26 8.83
CA VAL A 451 -3.53 -0.47 9.75
C VAL A 451 -3.54 -1.93 10.21
N LYS A 452 -2.40 -2.61 10.12
CA LYS A 452 -2.25 -3.99 10.58
C LYS A 452 -1.82 -4.02 12.04
N ASP A 453 -2.15 -5.09 12.76
CA ASP A 453 -1.71 -5.28 14.15
C ASP A 453 -0.18 -5.27 14.28
N THR A 454 0.54 -5.75 13.26
CA THR A 454 2.01 -5.74 13.21
C THR A 454 2.62 -4.35 13.12
N ASP A 455 1.84 -3.34 12.70
CA ASP A 455 2.35 -1.99 12.52
C ASP A 455 2.53 -1.26 13.85
N LEU A 456 1.88 -1.73 14.92
CA LEU A 456 1.94 -1.20 16.30
C LEU A 456 1.74 0.32 16.37
N PHE A 457 0.71 0.80 15.66
CA PHE A 457 0.43 2.24 15.52
C PHE A 457 0.04 2.93 16.84
N GLN A 458 -0.21 2.16 17.91
CA GLN A 458 -0.31 2.68 19.29
C GLN A 458 0.91 3.53 19.64
N ARG A 459 2.11 3.11 19.22
CA ARG A 459 3.36 3.85 19.43
C ARG A 459 3.36 5.21 18.73
N ASP A 460 2.84 5.26 17.50
CA ASP A 460 2.73 6.49 16.72
C ASP A 460 1.77 7.50 17.40
N ILE A 461 0.65 7.01 17.99
CA ILE A 461 -0.27 7.86 18.77
C ILE A 461 0.40 8.37 20.04
N THR A 462 1.05 7.51 20.83
CA THR A 462 1.78 7.93 22.04
C THR A 462 2.86 8.95 21.70
N GLN A 463 3.57 8.77 20.59
CA GLN A 463 4.55 9.75 20.12
C GLN A 463 3.87 11.10 19.86
N LEU A 464 2.75 11.14 19.13
CA LEU A 464 1.97 12.36 18.91
C LEU A 464 1.56 13.04 20.22
N LEU A 465 1.07 12.28 21.21
CA LEU A 465 0.66 12.81 22.52
C LEU A 465 1.82 13.33 23.38
N ASN A 466 3.05 12.95 23.06
CA ASN A 466 4.26 13.45 23.72
C ASN A 466 4.78 14.76 23.11
N HIS A 467 4.17 15.26 22.04
CA HIS A 467 4.44 16.59 21.49
C HIS A 467 3.49 17.66 22.06
N PRO A 468 3.83 18.97 21.98
CA PRO A 468 2.99 20.05 22.50
C PRO A 468 1.74 20.28 21.62
N ILE A 469 0.78 19.36 21.73
CA ILE A 469 -0.42 19.33 20.90
C ILE A 469 -1.54 20.26 21.36
N GLU A 470 -1.38 21.02 22.46
CA GLU A 470 -2.41 21.94 22.97
C GLU A 470 -3.04 22.84 21.87
N PRO A 471 -2.27 23.46 20.94
CA PRO A 471 -2.84 24.32 19.89
C PRO A 471 -3.72 23.56 18.87
N ILE A 472 -3.52 22.24 18.75
CA ILE A 472 -4.20 21.37 17.79
C ILE A 472 -4.92 20.21 18.50
N TYR A 473 -5.21 20.33 19.78
CA TYR A 473 -5.71 19.23 20.62
C TYR A 473 -7.01 18.63 20.06
N ASN A 474 -7.91 19.50 19.60
CA ASN A 474 -9.15 19.06 18.95
C ASN A 474 -8.87 18.21 17.69
N LEU A 475 -7.94 18.65 16.83
CA LEU A 475 -7.56 17.90 15.63
C LEU A 475 -6.88 16.57 15.99
N ALA A 476 -6.02 16.56 17.01
CA ALA A 476 -5.37 15.34 17.51
C ALA A 476 -6.39 14.30 17.97
N LYS A 477 -7.43 14.73 18.70
CA LYS A 477 -8.55 13.86 19.10
C LYS A 477 -9.36 13.37 17.90
N GLN A 478 -9.73 14.25 16.98
CA GLN A 478 -10.48 13.89 15.79
C GLN A 478 -9.72 12.89 14.92
N PHE A 479 -8.40 13.06 14.79
CA PHE A 479 -7.53 12.10 14.13
C PHE A 479 -7.50 10.76 14.87
N ALA A 480 -7.24 10.75 16.17
CA ALA A 480 -7.16 9.51 16.94
C ALA A 480 -8.48 8.73 16.96
N LYS A 481 -9.64 9.40 16.85
CA LYS A 481 -10.96 8.74 16.66
C LYS A 481 -11.09 7.99 15.32
N LEU A 482 -10.31 8.35 14.30
CA LEU A 482 -10.34 7.69 12.98
C LEU A 482 -9.37 6.51 12.88
N MET A 483 -8.42 6.41 13.81
CA MET A 483 -7.39 5.39 13.75
C MET A 483 -7.87 4.11 14.45
N PRO A 484 -7.72 2.92 13.84
CA PRO A 484 -8.18 1.65 14.42
C PRO A 484 -7.19 1.12 15.47
N VAL A 485 -6.81 2.00 16.40
CA VAL A 485 -5.73 1.81 17.36
C VAL A 485 -6.40 1.63 18.72
N PHE A 486 -7.15 0.54 18.82
CA PHE A 486 -8.04 0.32 19.95
C PHE A 486 -7.22 0.15 21.22
N PHE A 487 -7.70 0.85 22.26
CA PHE A 487 -6.91 1.10 23.45
C PHE A 487 -6.66 -0.19 24.21
N ASN A 488 -5.42 -0.64 24.09
CA ASN A 488 -4.70 -1.58 24.95
C ASN A 488 -4.69 -3.04 24.54
N GLU A 489 -5.44 -3.47 23.53
CA GLU A 489 -5.42 -4.85 23.04
C GLU A 489 -5.00 -4.93 21.57
N ILE A 490 -4.06 -5.81 21.26
CA ILE A 490 -3.52 -6.07 19.92
C ILE A 490 -4.03 -7.44 19.47
N GLY A 491 -4.71 -7.50 18.32
CA GLY A 491 -5.33 -8.72 17.79
C GLY A 491 -6.66 -9.11 18.45
N ALA A 492 -7.26 -10.23 18.00
CA ALA A 492 -8.41 -10.85 18.65
C ALA A 492 -7.94 -11.89 19.68
N GLU A 493 -7.91 -11.52 20.96
CA GLU A 493 -7.55 -12.40 22.07
C GLU A 493 -8.63 -12.41 23.17
N GLY A 494 -8.47 -13.28 24.16
CA GLY A 494 -9.44 -13.45 25.23
C GLY A 494 -10.80 -13.94 24.71
N GLN A 495 -11.88 -13.32 25.18
CA GLN A 495 -13.25 -13.74 24.89
C GLN A 495 -13.59 -13.69 23.39
N LEU A 496 -13.06 -12.71 22.64
CA LEU A 496 -13.31 -12.61 21.20
C LEU A 496 -12.70 -13.81 20.44
N ARG A 497 -11.54 -14.31 20.89
CA ARG A 497 -10.92 -15.51 20.32
C ARG A 497 -11.71 -16.76 20.63
N ASP A 498 -12.19 -16.89 21.85
CA ASP A 498 -12.93 -18.07 22.31
C ASP A 498 -14.27 -18.15 21.54
N VAL A 499 -15.03 -17.05 21.49
CA VAL A 499 -16.31 -16.97 20.77
C VAL A 499 -16.12 -17.20 19.28
N SER A 500 -15.15 -16.54 18.63
CA SER A 500 -14.91 -16.73 17.18
C SER A 500 -14.39 -18.12 16.82
N THR A 501 -13.65 -18.77 17.72
CA THR A 501 -13.17 -20.15 17.52
C THR A 501 -14.32 -21.14 17.70
N GLU A 502 -15.14 -20.99 18.74
CA GLU A 502 -16.34 -21.80 18.94
C GLU A 502 -17.27 -21.69 17.72
N LEU A 503 -17.54 -20.47 17.27
CA LEU A 503 -18.41 -20.17 16.13
C LEU A 503 -17.99 -20.92 14.84
N ASP A 504 -16.69 -20.96 14.54
CA ASP A 504 -16.12 -21.66 13.36
C ASP A 504 -16.04 -23.19 13.56
N GLU A 505 -15.68 -23.64 14.77
CA GLU A 505 -15.48 -25.07 15.05
C GLU A 505 -16.77 -25.87 15.18
N MET A 506 -17.91 -25.22 15.50
CA MET A 506 -19.22 -25.86 15.52
C MET A 506 -19.54 -26.63 14.24
N HIS A 507 -19.16 -26.08 13.08
CA HIS A 507 -19.33 -26.74 11.78
C HIS A 507 -18.05 -27.36 11.24
N LYS A 508 -17.06 -27.61 12.10
CA LYS A 508 -15.74 -28.15 11.75
C LYS A 508 -15.09 -27.35 10.62
N ARG A 509 -15.26 -26.02 10.61
CA ARG A 509 -14.70 -25.10 9.61
C ARG A 509 -15.17 -25.31 8.18
N LYS A 510 -16.36 -25.93 8.01
CA LYS A 510 -16.96 -26.15 6.68
C LYS A 510 -17.84 -24.99 6.22
N ASP A 511 -18.25 -24.14 7.14
CA ASP A 511 -18.96 -22.90 6.81
C ASP A 511 -17.93 -21.85 6.37
N GLN A 512 -17.77 -21.68 5.06
CA GLN A 512 -16.75 -20.80 4.50
C GLN A 512 -16.95 -19.33 4.88
N LEU A 513 -18.20 -18.88 5.01
CA LEU A 513 -18.51 -17.50 5.40
C LEU A 513 -18.02 -17.22 6.83
N ILE A 514 -18.34 -18.11 7.76
CA ILE A 514 -17.94 -17.98 9.17
C ILE A 514 -16.44 -18.28 9.36
N HIS A 515 -15.90 -19.25 8.62
CA HIS A 515 -14.47 -19.53 8.64
C HIS A 515 -13.66 -18.31 8.20
N PHE A 516 -14.12 -17.65 7.14
CA PHE A 516 -13.54 -16.41 6.66
C PHE A 516 -13.65 -15.28 7.69
N LEU A 517 -14.83 -15.04 8.27
CA LEU A 517 -15.03 -14.05 9.33
C LEU A 517 -14.06 -14.26 10.50
N ARG A 518 -13.87 -15.50 10.94
CA ARG A 518 -12.88 -15.83 11.96
C ARG A 518 -11.49 -15.44 11.47
N LYS A 519 -11.04 -15.93 10.31
CA LYS A 519 -9.69 -15.62 9.80
C LYS A 519 -9.44 -14.11 9.74
N GLN A 520 -10.41 -13.34 9.26
CA GLN A 520 -10.33 -11.89 9.21
C GLN A 520 -10.21 -11.27 10.61
N SER A 521 -11.04 -11.68 11.58
CA SER A 521 -10.96 -11.18 12.97
C SER A 521 -9.60 -11.41 13.63
N HIS A 522 -8.86 -12.45 13.22
CA HIS A 522 -7.58 -12.86 13.80
C HIS A 522 -6.36 -12.27 13.08
N VAL A 523 -6.54 -11.72 11.89
CA VAL A 523 -5.45 -11.21 11.01
C VAL A 523 -5.51 -9.70 10.84
N GLU A 524 -6.70 -9.09 10.88
CA GLU A 524 -6.91 -7.67 10.58
C GLU A 524 -7.60 -6.93 11.74
N SER A 525 -7.01 -5.81 12.20
CA SER A 525 -7.68 -4.86 13.11
C SER A 525 -8.31 -3.73 12.33
N SER A 526 -9.44 -4.02 11.67
CA SER A 526 -10.23 -3.03 10.95
C SER A 526 -11.64 -2.95 11.52
N ASN A 527 -12.17 -1.73 11.63
CA ASN A 527 -13.57 -1.51 12.03
C ASN A 527 -14.56 -2.09 11.02
N ARG A 528 -14.13 -2.35 9.78
CA ARG A 528 -14.94 -3.03 8.75
C ARG A 528 -15.46 -4.39 9.15
N ILE A 529 -14.86 -5.05 10.14
CA ILE A 529 -15.38 -6.33 10.63
C ILE A 529 -16.75 -6.19 11.28
N VAL A 530 -17.05 -5.03 11.87
CA VAL A 530 -18.38 -4.74 12.43
C VAL A 530 -19.41 -4.69 11.30
N ASP A 531 -19.13 -3.90 10.26
CA ASP A 531 -19.98 -3.82 9.07
C ASP A 531 -20.10 -5.18 8.35
N PHE A 532 -19.05 -6.00 8.37
CA PHE A 532 -19.09 -7.34 7.79
C PHE A 532 -20.02 -8.27 8.57
N ILE A 533 -20.00 -8.23 9.91
CA ILE A 533 -20.93 -9.00 10.74
C ILE A 533 -22.38 -8.53 10.49
N GLU A 534 -22.60 -7.23 10.33
CA GLU A 534 -23.91 -6.69 9.93
C GLU A 534 -24.34 -7.20 8.54
N ALA A 535 -23.42 -7.23 7.58
CA ALA A 535 -23.66 -7.78 6.25
C ALA A 535 -24.01 -9.28 6.30
N ILE A 536 -23.42 -10.06 7.23
CA ILE A 536 -23.79 -11.47 7.47
C ILE A 536 -25.22 -11.58 8.01
N PHE A 537 -25.62 -10.73 8.97
CA PHE A 537 -27.00 -10.70 9.46
C PHE A 537 -27.99 -10.28 8.36
N LEU A 538 -27.63 -9.30 7.53
CA LEU A 538 -28.41 -8.90 6.35
C LEU A 538 -28.54 -10.04 5.34
N PHE A 539 -27.44 -10.75 5.06
CA PHE A 539 -27.44 -11.91 4.19
C PHE A 539 -28.36 -13.01 4.73
N TRP A 540 -28.30 -13.32 6.03
CA TRP A 540 -29.25 -14.26 6.62
C TRP A 540 -30.68 -13.76 6.57
N GLN A 541 -30.93 -12.45 6.63
CA GLN A 541 -32.28 -11.90 6.48
C GLN A 541 -32.80 -12.00 5.03
N THR A 542 -31.99 -11.65 4.02
CA THR A 542 -32.46 -11.45 2.64
C THR A 542 -32.14 -12.60 1.69
N LEU A 543 -31.16 -13.44 2.03
CA LEU A 543 -30.51 -14.42 1.15
C LEU A 543 -29.81 -13.81 -0.07
N ASP A 544 -29.65 -12.49 -0.12
CA ASP A 544 -28.97 -11.79 -1.19
C ASP A 544 -27.47 -11.74 -0.93
N LYS A 545 -26.68 -12.40 -1.79
CA LYS A 545 -25.21 -12.44 -1.68
C LYS A 545 -24.54 -11.12 -2.02
N SER A 546 -25.20 -10.22 -2.75
CA SER A 546 -24.59 -8.96 -3.21
C SER A 546 -24.13 -8.09 -2.04
N VAL A 547 -24.78 -8.20 -0.87
CA VAL A 547 -24.41 -7.50 0.36
C VAL A 547 -23.03 -7.90 0.90
N LEU A 548 -22.50 -9.07 0.48
CA LEU A 548 -21.21 -9.60 0.93
C LEU A 548 -20.05 -9.28 -0.04
N GLU A 549 -20.33 -8.79 -1.26
CA GLU A 549 -19.32 -8.52 -2.30
C GLU A 549 -18.22 -7.56 -1.84
N GLY A 550 -18.55 -6.58 -1.00
CA GLY A 550 -17.58 -5.62 -0.47
C GLY A 550 -16.59 -6.19 0.56
N TYR A 551 -16.82 -7.40 1.06
CA TYR A 551 -16.08 -8.00 2.17
C TYR A 551 -15.38 -9.31 1.83
N LEU A 552 -15.85 -10.03 0.80
CA LEU A 552 -15.33 -11.34 0.38
C LEU A 552 -14.54 -11.24 -0.93
N SER A 553 -13.57 -12.12 -1.13
CA SER A 553 -12.99 -12.32 -2.46
C SER A 553 -13.97 -13.06 -3.38
N GLU A 554 -13.80 -12.92 -4.70
CA GLU A 554 -14.70 -13.56 -5.67
C GLU A 554 -14.79 -15.08 -5.50
N GLU A 555 -13.67 -15.74 -5.17
CA GLU A 555 -13.62 -17.20 -4.96
C GLU A 555 -14.55 -17.62 -3.81
N VAL A 556 -14.50 -16.89 -2.71
CA VAL A 556 -15.19 -17.21 -1.47
C VAL A 556 -16.67 -16.90 -1.59
N LEU A 557 -17.00 -15.78 -2.24
CA LEU A 557 -18.38 -15.41 -2.53
C LEU A 557 -19.09 -16.46 -3.39
N ARG A 558 -18.36 -17.10 -4.33
CA ARG A 558 -18.89 -18.21 -5.14
C ARG A 558 -19.18 -19.44 -4.28
N GLU A 559 -18.36 -19.72 -3.26
CA GLU A 559 -18.53 -20.85 -2.34
C GLU A 559 -19.64 -20.67 -1.30
N VAL A 560 -19.99 -19.42 -0.93
CA VAL A 560 -21.14 -19.16 -0.06
C VAL A 560 -22.40 -19.72 -0.72
N THR A 561 -23.24 -20.46 -0.01
CA THR A 561 -24.52 -20.98 -0.55
C THR A 561 -25.67 -20.12 -0.04
N THR A 562 -26.77 -19.98 -0.80
CA THR A 562 -27.99 -19.26 -0.35
C THR A 562 -29.01 -20.17 0.32
N GLN A 563 -28.79 -21.48 0.31
CA GLN A 563 -29.68 -22.50 0.86
C GLN A 563 -28.86 -23.63 1.46
N GLY A 564 -29.45 -24.36 2.40
CA GLY A 564 -28.89 -25.55 3.01
C GLY A 564 -28.57 -25.39 4.49
N SER A 565 -27.83 -26.37 5.02
CA SER A 565 -27.64 -26.54 6.46
C SER A 565 -26.94 -25.36 7.15
N PHE A 566 -26.24 -24.49 6.44
CA PHE A 566 -25.57 -23.35 7.07
C PHE A 566 -26.37 -22.04 7.00
N VAL A 567 -27.54 -22.03 6.34
CA VAL A 567 -28.30 -20.80 6.04
C VAL A 567 -29.77 -20.89 6.43
N ASP A 568 -30.46 -22.01 6.14
CA ASP A 568 -31.93 -22.07 6.20
C ASP A 568 -32.52 -21.78 7.61
N ASP A 569 -31.92 -22.36 8.65
CA ASP A 569 -32.36 -22.15 10.04
C ASP A 569 -32.07 -20.73 10.53
N LEU A 570 -30.95 -20.15 10.11
CA LEU A 570 -30.56 -18.78 10.49
C LEU A 570 -31.40 -17.74 9.78
N HIS A 571 -31.76 -17.99 8.52
CA HIS A 571 -32.73 -17.18 7.80
C HIS A 571 -34.10 -17.18 8.48
N THR A 572 -34.59 -18.36 8.83
CA THR A 572 -35.84 -18.52 9.57
C THR A 572 -35.78 -17.80 10.92
N LEU A 573 -34.67 -17.94 11.65
CA LEU A 573 -34.46 -17.29 12.94
C LEU A 573 -34.41 -15.76 12.81
N MET A 574 -33.68 -15.21 11.84
CA MET A 574 -33.60 -13.77 11.60
C MET A 574 -34.96 -13.15 11.27
N LEU A 575 -35.75 -13.81 10.42
CA LEU A 575 -37.11 -13.37 10.12
C LEU A 575 -38.00 -13.35 11.38
N ARG A 576 -37.87 -14.35 12.27
CA ARG A 576 -38.60 -14.39 13.55
C ARG A 576 -38.13 -13.31 14.52
N VAL A 577 -36.82 -13.03 14.58
CA VAL A 577 -36.29 -11.96 15.45
C VAL A 577 -36.89 -10.61 15.05
N LEU A 578 -36.91 -10.27 13.76
CA LEU A 578 -37.41 -8.95 13.31
C LEU A 578 -38.94 -8.84 13.40
N SER A 579 -39.67 -9.94 13.23
CA SER A 579 -41.13 -9.94 13.24
C SER A 579 -41.76 -10.12 14.64
N LEU A 580 -41.23 -11.03 15.45
CA LEU A 580 -41.84 -11.51 16.70
C LEU A 580 -41.13 -11.03 17.97
N SER A 581 -40.01 -10.34 17.85
CA SER A 581 -39.28 -9.77 18.98
C SER A 581 -39.41 -8.22 19.02
N PRO A 582 -38.99 -7.56 20.12
CA PRO A 582 -38.95 -6.11 20.17
C PRO A 582 -37.90 -5.50 19.23
N ILE A 583 -36.96 -6.29 18.72
CA ILE A 583 -35.91 -5.88 17.79
C ILE A 583 -36.50 -5.63 16.41
N LYS A 584 -36.23 -4.46 15.83
CA LYS A 584 -36.68 -4.05 14.48
C LYS A 584 -35.54 -3.79 13.51
N LYS A 585 -34.32 -3.62 14.00
CA LYS A 585 -33.12 -3.43 13.18
C LYS A 585 -31.96 -4.27 13.69
N ILE A 586 -30.94 -4.47 12.85
CA ILE A 586 -29.77 -5.32 13.18
C ILE A 586 -28.93 -4.67 14.28
N GLU A 587 -28.80 -3.34 14.27
CA GLU A 587 -28.03 -2.58 15.26
C GLU A 587 -28.62 -2.72 16.67
N GLU A 588 -29.93 -2.94 16.79
CA GLU A 588 -30.61 -3.15 18.07
C GLU A 588 -30.21 -4.49 18.74
N LEU A 589 -29.63 -5.44 18.00
CA LEU A 589 -29.09 -6.71 18.54
C LEU A 589 -27.98 -6.46 19.58
N LEU A 590 -27.22 -5.37 19.45
CA LEU A 590 -26.19 -4.97 20.40
C LEU A 590 -26.77 -4.77 21.80
N THR A 591 -27.94 -4.14 21.88
CA THR A 591 -28.60 -3.80 23.16
C THR A 591 -29.53 -4.90 23.71
N TRP A 592 -29.61 -6.06 23.06
CA TRP A 592 -30.56 -7.11 23.43
C TRP A 592 -30.16 -7.87 24.70
N ASP A 593 -30.71 -7.50 25.86
CA ASP A 593 -30.45 -8.14 27.16
C ASP A 593 -30.32 -9.69 27.10
N ASP A 594 -29.21 -10.22 27.61
CA ASP A 594 -28.84 -11.64 27.47
C ASP A 594 -29.90 -12.58 28.04
N ARG A 595 -30.45 -12.27 29.23
CA ARG A 595 -31.46 -13.13 29.86
C ARG A 595 -32.74 -13.18 29.04
N ARG A 596 -33.19 -12.03 28.55
CA ARG A 596 -34.37 -11.94 27.67
C ARG A 596 -34.12 -12.64 26.33
N ARG A 597 -32.95 -12.43 25.73
CA ARG A 597 -32.53 -13.08 24.48
C ARG A 597 -32.55 -14.60 24.63
N ASP A 598 -31.84 -15.13 25.62
CA ASP A 598 -31.70 -16.58 25.81
C ASP A 598 -33.05 -17.24 26.11
N THR A 599 -33.90 -16.58 26.91
CA THR A 599 -35.27 -17.05 27.17
C THR A 599 -36.11 -17.08 25.89
N TRP A 600 -35.99 -16.05 25.05
CA TRP A 600 -36.74 -15.96 23.78
C TRP A 600 -36.24 -16.96 22.74
N LEU A 601 -34.92 -17.15 22.64
CA LEU A 601 -34.28 -18.12 21.74
C LEU A 601 -34.63 -19.57 22.15
N ALA A 602 -34.65 -19.87 23.45
CA ALA A 602 -35.05 -21.19 23.96
C ALA A 602 -36.52 -21.53 23.67
N ALA A 603 -37.38 -20.53 23.48
CA ALA A 603 -38.78 -20.73 23.14
C ALA A 603 -39.02 -21.05 21.65
N GLN A 604 -38.00 -20.92 20.79
CA GLN A 604 -38.16 -21.15 19.35
C GLN A 604 -38.21 -22.65 19.02
N GLN A 605 -39.24 -23.06 18.28
CA GLN A 605 -39.40 -24.44 17.82
C GLN A 605 -39.03 -24.62 16.35
N GLY A 606 -38.63 -25.84 15.99
CA GLY A 606 -38.35 -26.24 14.60
C GLY A 606 -36.99 -25.78 14.06
N LEU A 607 -36.05 -25.40 14.94
CA LEU A 607 -34.68 -25.02 14.59
C LEU A 607 -33.69 -25.97 15.24
N ARG A 608 -32.54 -26.23 14.59
CA ARG A 608 -31.47 -27.01 15.19
C ARG A 608 -30.85 -26.24 16.37
N PRO A 609 -30.62 -26.88 17.54
CA PRO A 609 -29.99 -26.23 18.69
C PRO A 609 -28.61 -25.63 18.38
N GLU A 610 -27.86 -26.28 17.49
CA GLU A 610 -26.55 -25.82 17.01
C GLU A 610 -26.66 -24.46 16.30
N GLU A 611 -27.68 -24.24 15.46
CA GLU A 611 -27.83 -22.97 14.74
C GLU A 611 -28.32 -21.84 15.67
N VAL A 612 -29.13 -22.16 16.68
CA VAL A 612 -29.51 -21.20 17.71
C VAL A 612 -28.28 -20.75 18.49
N ARG A 613 -27.38 -21.68 18.88
CA ARG A 613 -26.12 -21.34 19.54
C ARG A 613 -25.18 -20.56 18.62
N ARG A 614 -25.07 -20.92 17.34
CA ARG A 614 -24.27 -20.19 16.35
C ARG A 614 -24.77 -18.74 16.19
N PHE A 615 -26.07 -18.54 16.17
CA PHE A 615 -26.67 -17.20 16.15
C PHE A 615 -26.30 -16.39 17.40
N THR A 616 -26.41 -17.00 18.59
CA THR A 616 -26.01 -16.38 19.86
C THR A 616 -24.53 -15.99 19.85
N LEU A 617 -23.65 -16.88 19.40
CA LEU A 617 -22.22 -16.63 19.30
C LEU A 617 -21.90 -15.50 18.32
N LEU A 618 -22.62 -15.38 17.20
CA LEU A 618 -22.42 -14.25 16.29
C LEU A 618 -22.88 -12.93 16.92
N ILE A 619 -23.97 -12.91 17.71
CA ILE A 619 -24.36 -11.71 18.48
C ILE A 619 -23.29 -11.36 19.52
N GLU A 620 -22.76 -12.36 20.25
CA GLU A 620 -21.66 -12.14 21.20
C GLU A 620 -20.41 -11.61 20.50
N MET A 621 -20.03 -12.18 19.35
CA MET A 621 -18.93 -11.69 18.54
C MET A 621 -19.20 -10.27 18.02
N TYR A 622 -20.42 -9.97 17.59
CA TYR A 622 -20.83 -8.64 17.14
C TYR A 622 -20.67 -7.61 18.25
N ARG A 623 -21.09 -7.92 19.48
CA ARG A 623 -20.88 -7.02 20.64
C ARG A 623 -19.42 -6.85 20.98
N LEU A 624 -18.63 -7.93 21.02
CA LEU A 624 -17.21 -7.85 21.35
C LEU A 624 -16.44 -7.06 20.29
N CYS A 625 -16.73 -7.29 19.01
CA CYS A 625 -16.20 -6.48 17.91
C CYS A 625 -16.69 -5.03 18.04
N HIS A 626 -17.98 -4.78 18.26
CA HIS A 626 -18.49 -3.43 18.43
C HIS A 626 -17.84 -2.72 19.63
N GLN A 627 -17.65 -3.38 20.76
CA GLN A 627 -16.94 -2.83 21.93
C GLN A 627 -15.47 -2.55 21.64
N LYS A 628 -14.83 -3.44 20.87
CA LYS A 628 -13.43 -3.28 20.46
C LYS A 628 -13.27 -2.10 19.49
N TYR A 629 -14.13 -2.02 18.47
CA TYR A 629 -13.97 -1.11 17.32
C TYR A 629 -14.78 0.20 17.44
N ASN A 630 -15.87 0.20 18.20
CA ASN A 630 -16.72 1.36 18.44
C ASN A 630 -16.69 1.70 19.94
N LEU A 631 -16.48 2.98 20.26
CA LEU A 631 -16.34 3.50 21.62
C LEU A 631 -17.68 3.54 22.38
N GLY A 632 -18.48 2.48 22.30
CA GLY A 632 -19.84 2.42 22.86
C GLY A 632 -19.90 2.57 24.38
N VAL A 633 -21.09 2.90 24.88
CA VAL A 633 -21.36 3.07 26.33
C VAL A 633 -21.65 1.73 27.01
N GLU A 634 -21.86 0.67 26.23
CA GLU A 634 -22.07 -0.69 26.71
C GLU A 634 -20.84 -1.14 27.53
N GLU A 635 -21.07 -1.50 28.80
CA GLU A 635 -20.04 -1.90 29.77
C GLU A 635 -19.02 -0.83 30.23
N ILE A 636 -19.32 0.47 30.09
CA ILE A 636 -18.44 1.54 30.57
C ILE A 636 -18.02 1.35 32.04
N ARG A 637 -18.91 0.77 32.86
CA ARG A 637 -18.63 0.46 34.27
C ARG A 637 -17.45 -0.50 34.46
N HIS A 638 -17.41 -1.59 33.70
CA HIS A 638 -16.33 -2.57 33.77
C HIS A 638 -15.00 -1.94 33.35
N GLN A 639 -15.03 -1.12 32.29
CA GLN A 639 -13.85 -0.40 31.81
C GLN A 639 -13.33 0.64 32.82
N LEU A 640 -14.23 1.36 33.50
CA LEU A 640 -13.87 2.29 34.57
C LEU A 640 -13.26 1.56 35.78
N HIS A 641 -13.78 0.39 36.16
CA HIS A 641 -13.16 -0.45 37.20
C HIS A 641 -11.76 -0.92 36.80
N LEU A 642 -11.57 -1.34 35.54
CA LEU A 642 -10.25 -1.70 35.04
C LEU A 642 -9.28 -0.52 35.04
N ALA A 643 -9.75 0.68 34.67
CA ALA A 643 -8.96 1.91 34.67
C ALA A 643 -8.55 2.35 36.08
N ALA A 644 -9.46 2.24 37.06
CA ALA A 644 -9.18 2.49 38.47
C ALA A 644 -8.01 1.61 38.96
N ASN A 645 -8.04 0.33 38.60
CA ASN A 645 -7.00 -0.64 38.94
C ASN A 645 -5.71 -0.51 38.09
N SER A 646 -5.72 0.32 37.04
CA SER A 646 -4.65 0.41 36.04
C SER A 646 -3.94 1.77 35.99
N GLY A 647 -4.21 2.68 36.92
CA GLY A 647 -3.49 3.95 37.06
C GLY A 647 -4.35 5.22 37.10
N PHE A 648 -5.68 5.10 37.12
CA PHE A 648 -6.63 6.22 37.23
C PHE A 648 -7.58 6.02 38.43
N PRO A 649 -7.09 6.04 39.68
CA PRO A 649 -7.90 5.75 40.88
C PRO A 649 -9.14 6.65 41.01
N GLU A 650 -9.12 7.86 40.46
CA GLU A 650 -10.26 8.78 40.39
C GLU A 650 -11.51 8.19 39.71
N MET A 651 -11.34 7.16 38.87
CA MET A 651 -12.46 6.48 38.21
C MET A 651 -13.36 5.73 39.20
N GLU A 652 -12.84 5.32 40.37
CA GLU A 652 -13.64 4.68 41.42
C GLU A 652 -14.62 5.67 42.05
N GLN A 653 -14.20 6.92 42.24
CA GLN A 653 -15.08 7.99 42.71
C GLN A 653 -16.17 8.30 41.67
N LEU A 654 -15.80 8.44 40.39
CA LEU A 654 -16.77 8.67 39.32
C LEU A 654 -17.82 7.56 39.23
N LEU A 655 -17.42 6.30 39.41
CA LEU A 655 -18.36 5.16 39.45
C LEU A 655 -19.40 5.31 40.56
N GLY A 656 -18.98 5.71 41.76
CA GLY A 656 -19.89 5.98 42.89
C GLY A 656 -20.85 7.13 42.60
N ASP A 657 -20.34 8.22 42.01
CA ASP A 657 -21.16 9.39 41.68
C ASP A 657 -22.22 9.05 40.61
N LEU A 658 -21.88 8.25 39.60
CA LEU A 658 -22.81 7.84 38.55
C LEU A 658 -24.00 6.97 39.04
N GLU A 659 -23.92 6.36 40.24
CA GLU A 659 -25.01 5.54 40.79
C GLU A 659 -26.07 6.36 41.55
N ILE A 660 -25.70 7.53 42.09
CA ILE A 660 -26.49 8.23 43.10
C ILE A 660 -26.95 9.63 42.60
N CYS A 661 -26.35 10.14 41.53
CA CYS A 661 -26.51 11.53 41.12
C CYS A 661 -27.69 11.81 40.17
N ASP A 662 -28.19 13.06 40.22
CA ASP A 662 -29.10 13.60 39.21
C ASP A 662 -28.35 13.87 37.87
N PRO A 663 -29.05 14.06 36.73
CA PRO A 663 -28.39 14.25 35.44
C PRO A 663 -27.39 15.42 35.38
N PHE A 664 -27.59 16.48 36.17
CA PHE A 664 -26.67 17.61 36.24
C PHE A 664 -25.42 17.25 37.05
N GLN A 665 -25.60 16.58 38.18
CA GLN A 665 -24.51 16.12 39.03
C GLN A 665 -23.65 15.06 38.33
N CYS A 666 -24.28 14.08 37.65
CA CYS A 666 -23.57 13.10 36.82
C CYS A 666 -22.72 13.80 35.75
N LEU A 667 -23.32 14.78 35.05
CA LEU A 667 -22.60 15.51 34.02
C LEU A 667 -21.48 16.38 34.58
N GLU A 668 -21.67 17.04 35.72
CA GLU A 668 -20.61 17.80 36.38
C GLU A 668 -19.42 16.89 36.75
N ALA A 669 -19.67 15.73 37.39
CA ALA A 669 -18.63 14.76 37.74
C ALA A 669 -17.89 14.21 36.50
N LEU A 670 -18.62 13.93 35.41
CA LEU A 670 -18.04 13.51 34.14
C LEU A 670 -17.13 14.59 33.54
N LEU A 671 -17.57 15.85 33.53
CA LEU A 671 -16.79 16.96 33.01
C LEU A 671 -15.55 17.25 33.88
N ASP A 672 -15.64 17.12 35.21
CA ASP A 672 -14.49 17.22 36.12
C ASP A 672 -13.43 16.17 35.79
N THR A 673 -13.86 14.92 35.59
CA THR A 673 -12.95 13.81 35.24
C THR A 673 -12.33 14.01 33.87
N LEU A 674 -13.12 14.43 32.88
CA LEU A 674 -12.63 14.75 31.52
C LEU A 674 -11.60 15.90 31.52
N GLU A 675 -11.74 16.89 32.40
CA GLU A 675 -10.73 17.94 32.58
C GLU A 675 -9.42 17.37 33.13
N GLY A 676 -9.46 16.51 34.15
CA GLY A 676 -8.26 15.85 34.69
C GLY A 676 -7.56 14.94 33.67
N LEU A 677 -8.31 14.22 32.85
CA LEU A 677 -7.75 13.43 31.75
C LEU A 677 -7.11 14.31 30.69
N LYS A 678 -7.73 15.44 30.33
CA LYS A 678 -7.14 16.42 29.41
C LYS A 678 -5.83 16.98 29.94
N GLU A 679 -5.75 17.31 31.22
CA GLU A 679 -4.50 17.75 31.87
C GLU A 679 -3.42 16.68 31.77
N THR A 680 -3.76 15.41 32.05
CA THR A 680 -2.85 14.28 31.90
C THR A 680 -2.30 14.16 30.48
N ILE A 681 -3.16 14.28 29.47
CA ILE A 681 -2.76 14.19 28.05
C ILE A 681 -1.84 15.35 27.65
N LEU A 682 -2.12 16.58 28.11
CA LEU A 682 -1.38 17.79 27.72
C LEU A 682 -0.11 18.04 28.55
N THR A 683 0.11 17.28 29.62
CA THR A 683 1.30 17.41 30.46
C THR A 683 2.58 17.21 29.62
N PRO A 684 3.64 18.03 29.81
CA PRO A 684 4.91 17.85 29.09
C PRO A 684 5.70 16.59 29.52
N GLU A 685 5.29 15.93 30.60
CA GLU A 685 5.87 14.69 31.10
C GLU A 685 5.65 13.54 30.10
N THR A 686 6.67 12.72 29.91
CA THR A 686 6.62 11.50 29.10
C THR A 686 6.58 10.29 30.04
N PHE A 687 5.60 9.40 29.86
CA PHE A 687 5.49 8.18 30.66
C PHE A 687 6.06 6.97 29.91
N GLU A 688 6.51 5.98 30.67
CA GLU A 688 7.04 4.73 30.11
C GLU A 688 5.89 3.87 29.54
N ALA A 689 6.06 3.41 28.30
CA ALA A 689 5.13 2.48 27.68
C ALA A 689 5.41 1.04 28.13
N ARG A 690 4.37 0.32 28.53
CA ARG A 690 4.40 -1.11 28.85
C ARG A 690 3.86 -1.90 27.67
N GLU A 691 4.67 -2.80 27.14
CA GLU A 691 4.36 -3.59 25.94
C GLU A 691 4.49 -5.09 26.23
N ASP A 692 3.35 -5.75 26.41
CA ASP A 692 3.26 -7.20 26.57
C ASP A 692 2.88 -7.83 25.22
N ILE A 693 3.79 -7.77 24.24
CA ILE A 693 3.55 -8.19 22.84
C ILE A 693 4.25 -9.52 22.53
N TYR A 694 3.51 -10.48 21.98
CA TYR A 694 3.96 -11.82 21.63
C TYR A 694 3.77 -12.12 20.13
N TYR A 695 4.68 -12.90 19.57
CA TYR A 695 4.65 -13.35 18.17
C TYR A 695 4.19 -14.81 18.08
N LYS A 696 3.23 -15.13 17.21
CA LYS A 696 2.72 -16.52 17.04
C LYS A 696 3.77 -17.40 16.34
N ARG A 697 4.00 -18.62 16.86
CA ARG A 697 5.09 -19.56 16.43
C ARG A 697 4.77 -20.47 15.24
N HIS A 698 3.57 -20.42 14.66
CA HIS A 698 3.18 -21.29 13.55
C HIS A 698 2.99 -20.48 12.25
N ILE A 699 4.09 -20.36 11.51
CA ILE A 699 4.14 -19.78 10.16
C ILE A 699 4.04 -20.97 9.19
N ALA A 700 2.82 -21.42 8.94
CA ALA A 700 2.52 -22.12 7.71
C ALA A 700 1.85 -21.07 6.82
N VAL A 701 2.58 -20.57 5.83
CA VAL A 701 2.30 -19.38 5.00
C VAL A 701 2.71 -18.06 5.70
N ASP A 702 3.50 -17.24 5.00
CA ASP A 702 4.27 -16.05 5.45
C ASP A 702 3.44 -14.86 6.02
N ILE A 703 2.60 -15.09 7.03
CA ILE A 703 1.79 -14.04 7.66
C ILE A 703 2.25 -13.80 9.11
N PRO A 704 3.09 -12.77 9.37
CA PRO A 704 3.44 -12.39 10.73
C PRO A 704 2.18 -11.88 11.45
N SER A 705 1.86 -12.50 12.59
CA SER A 705 0.75 -12.07 13.46
C SER A 705 1.25 -11.88 14.88
N VAL A 706 0.86 -10.73 15.46
CA VAL A 706 1.19 -10.33 16.83
C VAL A 706 -0.07 -10.26 17.67
N TYR A 707 0.08 -10.48 18.97
CA TYR A 707 -0.97 -10.29 19.95
C TYR A 707 -0.38 -9.75 21.23
N GLY A 708 -1.18 -9.08 22.05
CA GLY A 708 -0.68 -8.55 23.30
C GLY A 708 -1.41 -7.33 23.79
N ARG A 709 -0.77 -6.63 24.73
CA ARG A 709 -1.29 -5.38 25.28
C ARG A 709 -0.27 -4.26 25.22
N TYR A 710 -0.76 -3.07 24.87
CA TYR A 710 0.01 -1.83 24.88
C TYR A 710 -0.60 -0.90 25.94
N ARG A 711 0.21 -0.31 26.82
CA ARG A 711 -0.27 0.67 27.79
C ARG A 711 0.72 1.81 27.94
N GLU A 712 0.21 3.03 27.91
CA GLU A 712 0.94 4.24 28.26
C GLU A 712 -0.07 5.24 28.83
N LYS A 713 0.33 6.05 29.81
CA LYS A 713 -0.62 6.85 30.60
C LYS A 713 -1.40 7.87 29.76
N LYS A 714 -0.76 8.60 28.84
CA LYS A 714 -1.47 9.55 27.96
C LYS A 714 -2.36 8.84 26.95
N PHE A 715 -1.90 7.73 26.39
CA PHE A 715 -2.68 6.89 25.49
C PHE A 715 -3.93 6.32 26.18
N ASP A 716 -3.78 5.79 27.39
CA ASP A 716 -4.89 5.29 28.22
C ASP A 716 -5.87 6.42 28.55
N ALA A 717 -5.36 7.60 28.94
CA ALA A 717 -6.17 8.78 29.23
C ALA A 717 -6.99 9.24 28.01
N LEU A 718 -6.40 9.19 26.81
CA LEU A 718 -7.10 9.51 25.56
C LEU A 718 -8.24 8.51 25.29
N GLY A 719 -7.98 7.22 25.48
CA GLY A 719 -9.00 6.18 25.33
C GLY A 719 -10.15 6.31 26.33
N LEU A 720 -9.85 6.69 27.58
CA LEU A 720 -10.86 6.98 28.60
C LEU A 720 -11.68 8.22 28.25
N THR A 721 -11.00 9.27 27.77
CA THR A 721 -11.63 10.53 27.35
C THR A 721 -12.73 10.25 26.31
N PHE A 722 -12.46 9.43 25.30
CA PHE A 722 -13.45 9.14 24.26
C PHE A 722 -14.68 8.38 24.77
N ARG A 723 -14.50 7.44 25.71
CA ARG A 723 -15.60 6.68 26.32
C ARG A 723 -16.46 7.57 27.20
N LEU A 724 -15.82 8.37 28.05
CA LEU A 724 -16.49 9.31 28.95
C LEU A 724 -17.20 10.43 28.17
N GLU A 725 -16.68 10.86 27.03
CA GLU A 725 -17.36 11.81 26.13
C GLU A 725 -18.66 11.24 25.58
N ASN A 726 -18.68 9.98 25.16
CA ASN A 726 -19.90 9.36 24.67
C ASN A 726 -20.96 9.26 25.78
N LEU A 727 -20.54 8.97 27.01
CA LEU A 727 -21.45 9.02 28.15
C LEU A 727 -21.92 10.46 28.46
N ALA A 728 -21.01 11.43 28.43
CA ALA A 728 -21.35 12.84 28.66
C ALA A 728 -22.35 13.36 27.60
N ASN A 729 -22.22 12.95 26.34
CA ASN A 729 -23.17 13.27 25.28
C ASN A 729 -24.58 12.78 25.59
N VAL A 730 -24.73 11.55 26.11
CA VAL A 730 -26.04 11.01 26.54
C VAL A 730 -26.68 11.88 27.63
N TYR A 731 -25.90 12.45 28.55
CA TYR A 731 -26.42 13.37 29.56
C TYR A 731 -26.69 14.77 29.02
N LEU A 732 -25.84 15.27 28.10
CA LEU A 732 -26.04 16.55 27.42
C LEU A 732 -27.34 16.56 26.61
N GLU A 733 -27.66 15.47 25.91
CA GLU A 733 -28.90 15.30 25.14
C GLU A 733 -30.16 15.36 26.02
N LYS A 734 -30.07 15.01 27.31
CA LYS A 734 -31.17 15.10 28.28
C LYS A 734 -31.35 16.51 28.85
N LEU A 735 -30.35 17.38 28.76
CA LEU A 735 -30.43 18.72 29.35
C LEU A 735 -31.57 19.60 28.79
N PRO A 736 -31.82 19.64 27.46
CA PRO A 736 -32.91 20.44 26.89
C PRO A 736 -34.29 20.05 27.44
N GLU A 737 -34.53 18.77 27.72
CA GLU A 737 -35.78 18.25 28.27
C GLU A 737 -36.06 18.79 29.69
N THR A 738 -35.02 19.23 30.39
CA THR A 738 -35.16 19.81 31.74
C THR A 738 -35.59 21.28 31.73
N VAL A 739 -35.69 21.91 30.56
CA VAL A 739 -36.06 23.33 30.41
C VAL A 739 -37.39 23.43 29.66
N ASN A 740 -38.42 23.97 30.33
CA ASN A 740 -39.66 24.31 29.66
C ASN A 740 -39.57 25.71 29.01
N LEU A 741 -39.50 25.74 27.68
CA LEU A 741 -39.44 26.98 26.90
C LEU A 741 -40.82 27.63 26.65
N SER A 742 -41.93 26.96 27.00
CA SER A 742 -43.27 27.52 26.79
C SER A 742 -43.62 28.66 27.76
N PHE A 743 -42.95 28.71 28.92
CA PHE A 743 -43.14 29.77 29.91
C PHE A 743 -41.80 30.12 30.57
N ILE A 744 -41.25 31.29 30.22
CA ILE A 744 -39.94 31.71 30.67
C ILE A 744 -40.06 32.53 31.95
N THR A 745 -39.61 31.96 33.07
CA THR A 745 -39.50 32.63 34.37
C THR A 745 -38.03 32.94 34.71
N ARG A 746 -37.78 33.71 35.78
CA ARG A 746 -36.43 33.90 36.32
C ARG A 746 -35.75 32.56 36.68
N ALA A 747 -36.51 31.60 37.22
CA ALA A 747 -36.01 30.27 37.51
C ALA A 747 -35.65 29.48 36.23
N THR A 748 -36.48 29.61 35.18
CA THR A 748 -36.19 29.04 33.86
C THR A 748 -34.90 29.63 33.26
N PHE A 749 -34.69 30.94 33.36
CA PHE A 749 -33.45 31.61 32.90
C PHE A 749 -32.20 31.12 33.65
N LEU A 750 -32.26 30.98 34.97
CA LEU A 750 -31.15 30.42 35.76
C LEU A 750 -30.82 28.99 35.31
N ARG A 751 -31.83 28.18 34.99
CA ARG A 751 -31.65 26.82 34.45
C ARG A 751 -30.98 26.84 33.06
N ILE A 752 -31.41 27.74 32.17
CA ILE A 752 -30.80 27.93 30.85
C ILE A 752 -29.32 28.30 30.98
N ILE A 753 -28.98 29.25 31.85
CA ILE A 753 -27.59 29.65 32.10
C ILE A 753 -26.78 28.45 32.62
N LYS A 754 -27.35 27.64 33.52
CA LYS A 754 -26.69 26.41 34.01
C LYS A 754 -26.40 25.43 32.87
N CYS A 755 -27.38 25.16 32.00
CA CYS A 755 -27.19 24.28 30.83
C CYS A 755 -26.11 24.83 29.89
N LEU A 756 -26.18 26.12 29.53
CA LEU A 756 -25.23 26.73 28.61
C LEU A 756 -23.79 26.72 29.15
N ARG A 757 -23.59 26.87 30.46
CA ARG A 757 -22.27 26.73 31.09
C ARG A 757 -21.72 25.32 30.92
N LEU A 758 -22.54 24.29 31.07
CA LEU A 758 -22.13 22.90 30.86
C LEU A 758 -21.76 22.63 29.41
N TYR A 759 -22.53 23.14 28.44
CA TYR A 759 -22.19 23.07 27.02
C TYR A 759 -20.86 23.79 26.70
N LEU A 760 -20.65 25.00 27.22
CA LEU A 760 -19.40 25.73 27.02
C LEU A 760 -18.20 25.02 27.65
N ARG A 761 -18.40 24.41 28.83
CA ARG A 761 -17.39 23.61 29.51
C ARG A 761 -17.01 22.38 28.68
N ALA A 762 -18.00 21.64 28.18
CA ALA A 762 -17.80 20.49 27.29
C ALA A 762 -17.03 20.88 26.01
N LEU A 763 -17.38 22.00 25.37
CA LEU A 763 -16.64 22.51 24.20
C LEU A 763 -15.17 22.83 24.53
N LYS A 764 -14.93 23.47 25.69
CA LYS A 764 -13.57 23.80 26.14
C LYS A 764 -12.74 22.55 26.43
N ILE A 765 -13.34 21.52 27.03
CA ILE A 765 -12.72 20.20 27.22
C ILE A 765 -12.34 19.61 25.85
N ASP A 766 -13.22 19.71 24.85
CA ASP A 766 -12.96 19.25 23.49
C ASP A 766 -11.88 20.08 22.74
N GLY A 767 -11.38 21.16 23.34
CA GLY A 767 -10.36 22.04 22.76
C GLY A 767 -10.95 23.16 21.89
N ILE A 768 -12.27 23.35 21.92
CA ILE A 768 -12.98 24.39 21.18
C ILE A 768 -13.22 25.58 22.13
N THR A 769 -12.60 26.73 21.83
CA THR A 769 -12.81 27.95 22.62
C THR A 769 -13.29 29.10 21.73
N SER A 770 -14.17 29.95 22.27
CA SER A 770 -14.69 31.12 21.57
C SER A 770 -14.84 32.30 22.53
N ARG A 771 -13.94 33.27 22.40
CA ARG A 771 -13.99 34.51 23.19
C ARG A 771 -15.32 35.25 23.06
N ARG A 772 -15.97 35.18 21.90
CA ARG A 772 -17.28 35.80 21.66
C ARG A 772 -18.38 35.13 22.48
N LEU A 773 -18.43 33.79 22.50
CA LEU A 773 -19.42 33.04 23.28
C LEU A 773 -19.25 33.27 24.78
N GLU A 774 -18.01 33.28 25.28
CA GLU A 774 -17.72 33.59 26.68
C GLU A 774 -18.19 35.00 27.07
N THR A 775 -17.95 35.99 26.20
CA THR A 775 -18.40 37.36 26.43
C THR A 775 -19.92 37.45 26.48
N TYR A 776 -20.63 36.81 25.56
CA TYR A 776 -22.10 36.79 25.56
C TYR A 776 -22.68 36.04 26.77
N MET A 777 -22.02 34.98 27.23
CA MET A 777 -22.42 34.25 28.44
C MET A 777 -22.30 35.13 29.69
N SER A 778 -21.21 35.90 29.78
CA SER A 778 -20.98 36.85 30.86
C SER A 778 -22.07 37.94 30.89
N LEU A 779 -22.37 38.53 29.73
CA LEU A 779 -23.43 39.54 29.58
C LEU A 779 -24.82 38.99 29.95
N LEU A 780 -25.13 37.76 29.53
CA LEU A 780 -26.39 37.09 29.88
C LEU A 780 -26.48 36.83 31.39
N THR A 781 -25.38 36.43 32.01
CA THR A 781 -25.29 36.23 33.46
C THR A 781 -25.45 37.54 34.24
N SER A 782 -24.90 38.66 33.75
CA SER A 782 -25.00 39.97 34.41
C SER A 782 -26.35 40.67 34.24
N SER A 783 -27.21 40.17 33.35
CA SER A 783 -28.51 40.79 33.04
C SER A 783 -29.64 40.39 34.01
N PHE A 784 -29.39 39.48 34.96
CA PHE A 784 -30.37 38.91 35.91
C PHE A 784 -29.76 38.68 37.29
#